data_AF-A0A7Y3E9M6-F1
#
_entry.id   AF-A0A7Y3E9M6-F1
#
_cell.length_a   1.000
_cell.length_b   1.000
_cell.length_c   1.000
_cell.angle_alpha   90.00
_cell.angle_beta   90.00
_cell.angle_gamma   90.00
#
_symmetry.space_group_name_H-M   'P 1'
#
loop_
_entity.id
_entity.type
_entity.pdbx_description
1 polymer ?
#
loop_
_entity_poly.entity_id
_entity_poly.type
_entity_poly.pdbx_seq_one_letter_code
_entity_poly.pdbx_strand_id
1 'polypeptide(L)'
;MSDFNFVKWNRILGWSVFAIALLTYWLTVEPTASFWDAGEYITTASNLEVGHPPGAPLYQILGAFFSIFAMDASSIALTINLMSVFVSAFTILFMFWSLTILLTNVVSKQQEINKNSAMAILGSAAVGSLAFAFTDSFWFNAVEAEVYASAACIMSILFYAGLRWEREMNTPRGDRWVVLIAFIIGLSFGVHFMGLLTIPAIGFLYYFKNYKNITAKNFIVANIVMVAILLFIFKLLLPMTLKFFSASELFFVNDIGLPFNSGTIIAGLLFIGLFYYGLRQSRKKGFVRLNTLLLCILFIFIGFSSWLMLPIRANAGVVINENNPNNARELLAYYNREQYPETHLFYGPQFTETYAGLDPDNPYKDDKPKYEKDEKAGKYVIVNRYENAGQNTDDAHKAFLPRMWSIEHTENYISYIDGLDFSVKRQYRGEARLIEEVNKFKEAYKEGLVDAEDYNTFLTNFSAYLDIEKPSFIDNMKFMFSYQFGYMYWRYFLWNFAGRQNDVQGNEDDLNGNWISGIKFIDELFIGSQDNLTTDMKNNKARNTYYFLPLLLGIIGLVFHFFNDRRTFWVLLVFFLFTGLALKVYLNERPFEPRERDYALVGSFYVFAIWIGFGVYALYEIAKEYLKPKMALPIILAVTTLAGPVLLATQNWDDHDRSNRYTAQSMGKMYLDSCDENAILFTIGDNDTFALWYAQNIEGYRQDVRIVNTSLFQTDWYIDDMKKKAWSSDPIPSQLTHDDYKFGSRDFLFYQETSQDTLDIKRWMNWVANDSEATTIALESGQIANSFPSKIIRVPVDKETVLRNGIVPQEDADLIVPYIDIELKGDILYKNRMMMLDIIANNNWERPIYFSGGSFGDDDYLWMKDYLQLDGIVYKLVPIRTPIDRRNPFDMGRIDTDKMYDIVMKWDWGNSGSPDIYHDTETRRNGISYRSNLARLAEALINEGKTEKAENVLDLGMEKMPVKYFEYYSLLEPFILGYYELEKPEKARAIYEEVSQKYQENLLFYSGMKIKRQYSLADEIISNMERYRSIVDIAIVYDTEEFGKQEATEFNDYLKLFRHFYAENEGIDPDKKPATEDSSGLQTNGISEDTSETDLP
;
A
#
# COMPACT_ATOMS: atom_id res chain seq x y z
N MET A 1 57.62 9.71 -2.77
CA MET A 1 56.27 9.86 -2.20
C MET A 1 55.49 10.79 -3.12
N SER A 2 54.50 10.30 -3.85
CA SER A 2 53.72 11.15 -4.78
C SER A 2 52.89 12.17 -4.02
N ASP A 3 52.89 13.43 -4.45
CA ASP A 3 52.05 14.49 -3.90
C ASP A 3 50.55 14.11 -3.92
N PHE A 4 49.81 14.52 -2.89
CA PHE A 4 48.38 14.21 -2.76
C PHE A 4 47.57 14.93 -3.84
N ASN A 5 46.80 14.19 -4.63
CA ASN A 5 45.95 14.73 -5.69
C ASN A 5 44.47 14.55 -5.33
N PHE A 6 43.80 15.65 -4.99
CA PHE A 6 42.39 15.65 -4.59
C PHE A 6 41.47 15.09 -5.69
N VAL A 7 41.66 15.49 -6.95
CA VAL A 7 40.81 15.03 -8.06
C VAL A 7 40.91 13.53 -8.27
N LYS A 8 42.12 12.97 -8.15
CA LYS A 8 42.36 11.52 -8.24
C LYS A 8 41.62 10.79 -7.12
N TRP A 9 41.81 11.20 -5.87
CA TRP A 9 41.18 10.53 -4.73
C TRP A 9 39.66 10.73 -4.66
N ASN A 10 39.16 11.88 -5.09
CA ASN A 10 37.72 12.13 -5.23
C ASN A 10 37.04 11.13 -6.20
N ARG A 11 37.72 10.81 -7.31
CA ARG A 11 37.19 9.80 -8.25
C ARG A 11 37.27 8.39 -7.68
N ILE A 12 38.40 8.02 -7.07
CA ILE A 12 38.60 6.68 -6.49
C ILE A 12 37.58 6.43 -5.38
N LEU A 13 37.45 7.36 -4.43
CA LEU A 13 36.54 7.20 -3.29
C LEU A 13 35.06 7.23 -3.72
N GLY A 14 34.70 8.06 -4.71
CA GLY A 14 33.36 8.01 -5.29
C GLY A 14 33.01 6.62 -5.82
N TRP A 15 33.88 6.04 -6.65
CA TRP A 15 33.67 4.67 -7.15
C TRP A 15 33.81 3.60 -6.06
N SER A 16 34.53 3.87 -4.98
CA SER A 16 34.63 2.96 -3.84
C SER A 16 33.33 2.91 -3.05
N VAL A 17 32.69 4.06 -2.76
CA VAL A 17 31.38 4.07 -2.07
C VAL A 17 30.29 3.49 -2.97
N PHE A 18 30.36 3.71 -4.28
CA PHE A 18 29.52 3.01 -5.25
C PHE A 18 29.69 1.49 -5.16
N ALA A 19 30.92 0.99 -5.15
CA ALA A 19 31.19 -0.44 -5.09
C ALA A 19 30.73 -1.07 -3.77
N ILE A 20 30.90 -0.36 -2.64
CA ILE A 20 30.38 -0.81 -1.34
C ILE A 20 28.86 -0.93 -1.39
N ALA A 21 28.16 0.13 -1.80
CA ALA A 21 26.71 0.11 -1.91
C ALA A 21 26.20 -0.97 -2.88
N LEU A 22 26.82 -1.09 -4.06
CA LEU A 22 26.49 -2.10 -5.06
C LEU A 22 26.64 -3.51 -4.49
N LEU A 23 27.76 -3.82 -3.83
CA LEU A 23 28.00 -5.14 -3.25
C LEU A 23 27.01 -5.44 -2.13
N THR A 24 26.73 -4.48 -1.24
CA THR A 24 25.72 -4.67 -0.19
C THR A 24 24.36 -4.99 -0.79
N TYR A 25 23.83 -4.13 -1.66
CA TYR A 25 22.49 -4.33 -2.21
C TYR A 25 22.40 -5.57 -3.09
N TRP A 26 23.46 -5.92 -3.81
CA TRP A 26 23.53 -7.17 -4.58
C TRP A 26 23.46 -8.40 -3.68
N LEU A 27 24.13 -8.38 -2.52
CA LEU A 27 24.13 -9.51 -1.59
C LEU A 27 22.77 -9.70 -0.90
N THR A 28 21.97 -8.64 -0.79
CA THR A 28 20.69 -8.65 -0.07
C THR A 28 19.46 -8.54 -0.98
N VAL A 29 19.62 -8.63 -2.31
CA VAL A 29 18.54 -8.45 -3.29
C VAL A 29 17.56 -9.63 -3.28
N GLU A 30 16.27 -9.33 -3.45
CA GLU A 30 15.23 -10.34 -3.63
C GLU A 30 15.47 -11.17 -4.92
N PRO A 31 15.44 -12.51 -4.88
CA PRO A 31 15.69 -13.34 -6.05
C PRO A 31 14.49 -13.42 -7.01
N THR A 32 13.27 -13.21 -6.50
CA THR A 32 12.01 -13.31 -7.26
C THR A 32 11.15 -12.05 -7.11
N ALA A 33 9.85 -12.14 -7.39
CA ALA A 33 8.92 -11.07 -7.04
C ALA A 33 8.72 -11.01 -5.51
N SER A 34 8.64 -9.80 -4.95
CA SER A 34 8.16 -9.55 -3.59
C SER A 34 6.66 -9.26 -3.59
N PHE A 35 6.06 -9.17 -2.40
CA PHE A 35 4.65 -8.77 -2.23
C PHE A 35 4.39 -7.34 -2.75
N TRP A 36 3.12 -6.98 -2.92
CA TRP A 36 2.65 -5.72 -3.49
C TRP A 36 3.08 -5.50 -4.96
N ASP A 37 3.31 -4.25 -5.35
CA ASP A 37 3.48 -3.76 -6.74
C ASP A 37 4.67 -4.40 -7.49
N ALA A 38 5.63 -5.01 -6.80
CA ALA A 38 6.83 -5.57 -7.43
C ALA A 38 6.49 -6.63 -8.50
N GLY A 39 5.48 -7.48 -8.25
CA GLY A 39 5.02 -8.48 -9.23
C GLY A 39 4.51 -7.84 -10.51
N GLU A 40 3.77 -6.73 -10.41
CA GLU A 40 3.28 -5.96 -11.55
C GLU A 40 4.41 -5.23 -12.27
N TYR A 41 5.31 -4.55 -11.54
CA TYR A 41 6.44 -3.84 -12.13
C TYR A 41 7.37 -4.76 -12.90
N ILE A 42 7.70 -5.94 -12.34
CA ILE A 42 8.52 -6.96 -13.01
C ILE A 42 7.82 -7.43 -14.29
N THR A 43 6.53 -7.74 -14.18
CA THR A 43 5.73 -8.26 -15.30
C THR A 43 5.65 -7.24 -16.44
N THR A 44 5.19 -6.04 -16.13
CA THR A 44 4.97 -4.99 -17.13
C THR A 44 6.28 -4.44 -17.68
N ALA A 45 7.37 -4.46 -16.92
CA ALA A 45 8.68 -4.10 -17.44
C ALA A 45 9.22 -5.16 -18.41
N SER A 46 9.24 -6.45 -18.03
CA SER A 46 9.81 -7.52 -18.86
C SER A 46 9.14 -7.62 -20.23
N ASN A 47 7.80 -7.51 -20.26
CA ASN A 47 6.98 -7.67 -21.46
C ASN A 47 6.63 -6.33 -22.15
N LEU A 48 7.12 -5.19 -21.61
CA LEU A 48 6.76 -3.83 -22.04
C LEU A 48 5.24 -3.64 -22.10
N GLU A 49 4.56 -3.94 -21.00
CA GLU A 49 3.11 -3.81 -20.87
C GLU A 49 2.72 -2.49 -20.19
N VAL A 50 1.42 -2.24 -20.06
CA VAL A 50 0.91 -0.99 -19.48
C VAL A 50 0.44 -1.28 -18.05
N GLY A 51 1.25 -0.89 -17.07
CA GLY A 51 0.89 -0.98 -15.65
C GLY A 51 0.01 0.19 -15.19
N HIS A 52 -0.25 0.26 -13.90
CA HIS A 52 -1.22 1.18 -13.34
C HIS A 52 -0.90 2.69 -13.54
N PRO A 53 -1.90 3.56 -13.78
CA PRO A 53 -1.68 4.99 -14.02
C PRO A 53 -1.11 5.76 -12.82
N PRO A 54 -0.21 6.73 -13.04
CA PRO A 54 0.18 7.31 -14.33
C PRO A 54 1.35 6.57 -15.01
N GLY A 55 1.66 5.34 -14.58
CA GLY A 55 2.69 4.48 -15.16
C GLY A 55 4.13 4.97 -14.95
N ALA A 56 5.08 4.11 -15.31
CA ALA A 56 6.51 4.39 -15.24
C ALA A 56 7.23 3.90 -16.53
N PRO A 57 6.92 4.47 -17.72
CA PRO A 57 7.35 3.90 -18.99
C PRO A 57 8.87 3.88 -19.20
N LEU A 58 9.62 4.85 -18.67
CA LEU A 58 11.08 4.80 -18.69
C LEU A 58 11.62 3.72 -17.76
N TYR A 59 11.03 3.56 -16.58
CA TYR A 59 11.38 2.46 -15.66
C TYR A 59 11.13 1.10 -16.35
N GLN A 60 9.99 0.92 -17.00
CA GLN A 60 9.66 -0.31 -17.74
C GLN A 60 10.61 -0.57 -18.90
N ILE A 61 10.97 0.46 -19.69
CA ILE A 61 11.98 0.33 -20.76
C ILE A 61 13.35 -0.09 -20.19
N LEU A 62 13.76 0.46 -19.05
CA LEU A 62 15.00 0.07 -18.40
C LEU A 62 14.91 -1.35 -17.84
N GLY A 63 13.80 -1.74 -17.22
CA GLY A 63 13.56 -3.09 -16.74
C GLY A 63 13.58 -4.13 -17.87
N ALA A 64 12.97 -3.81 -19.03
CA ALA A 64 13.07 -4.63 -20.25
C ALA A 64 14.52 -4.77 -20.75
N PHE A 65 15.35 -3.73 -20.58
CA PHE A 65 16.78 -3.85 -20.88
C PHE A 65 17.51 -4.76 -19.90
N PHE A 66 17.16 -4.69 -18.60
CA PHE A 66 17.73 -5.57 -17.58
C PHE A 66 17.30 -7.03 -17.76
N SER A 67 16.05 -7.30 -18.16
CA SER A 67 15.55 -8.65 -18.39
C SER A 67 16.27 -9.39 -19.53
N ILE A 68 16.88 -8.69 -20.49
CA ILE A 68 17.72 -9.29 -21.55
C ILE A 68 18.93 -10.05 -20.96
N PHE A 69 19.38 -9.69 -19.76
CA PHE A 69 20.50 -10.36 -19.10
C PHE A 69 20.09 -11.61 -18.31
N ALA A 70 18.80 -11.93 -18.23
CA ALA A 70 18.31 -13.15 -17.62
C ALA A 70 18.73 -14.37 -18.46
N MET A 71 19.29 -15.39 -17.79
CA MET A 71 19.71 -16.63 -18.46
C MET A 71 18.52 -17.55 -18.78
N ASP A 72 17.44 -17.41 -18.02
CA ASP A 72 16.18 -18.14 -18.14
C ASP A 72 15.04 -17.33 -17.49
N ALA A 73 13.80 -17.77 -17.66
CA ALA A 73 12.61 -17.08 -17.18
C ALA A 73 12.60 -16.84 -15.66
N SER A 74 13.12 -17.79 -14.87
CA SER A 74 13.15 -17.66 -13.40
C SER A 74 14.14 -16.59 -12.91
N SER A 75 15.11 -16.22 -13.75
CA SER A 75 16.08 -15.17 -13.44
C SER A 75 15.63 -13.76 -13.83
N ILE A 76 14.48 -13.60 -14.51
CA ILE A 76 13.98 -12.30 -14.98
C ILE A 76 13.74 -11.36 -13.79
N ALA A 77 13.04 -11.82 -12.76
CA ALA A 77 12.78 -11.04 -11.56
C ALA A 77 14.06 -10.52 -10.92
N LEU A 78 15.03 -11.40 -10.65
CA LEU A 78 16.35 -11.02 -10.13
C LEU A 78 17.00 -9.94 -10.99
N THR A 79 17.04 -10.09 -12.31
CA THR A 79 17.68 -9.08 -13.17
C THR A 79 16.99 -7.72 -13.13
N ILE A 80 15.68 -7.68 -12.97
CA ILE A 80 14.93 -6.43 -12.81
C ILE A 80 15.12 -5.86 -11.40
N ASN A 81 15.13 -6.68 -10.34
CA ASN A 81 15.48 -6.23 -8.99
C ASN A 81 16.92 -5.64 -8.96
N LEU A 82 17.84 -6.22 -9.73
CA LEU A 82 19.20 -5.68 -9.87
C LEU A 82 19.21 -4.27 -10.49
N MET A 83 18.20 -3.87 -11.26
CA MET A 83 18.08 -2.48 -11.69
C MET A 83 18.04 -1.53 -10.50
N SER A 84 17.22 -1.82 -9.48
CA SER A 84 17.14 -1.05 -8.22
C SER A 84 18.50 -1.02 -7.51
N VAL A 85 19.20 -2.15 -7.45
CA VAL A 85 20.56 -2.27 -6.89
C VAL A 85 21.53 -1.29 -7.57
N PHE A 86 21.57 -1.27 -8.91
CA PHE A 86 22.47 -0.39 -9.66
C PHE A 86 22.11 1.08 -9.51
N VAL A 87 20.84 1.46 -9.66
CA VAL A 87 20.43 2.88 -9.56
C VAL A 87 20.61 3.42 -8.13
N SER A 88 20.40 2.59 -7.11
CA SER A 88 20.69 2.96 -5.72
C SER A 88 22.19 3.14 -5.47
N ALA A 89 23.05 2.27 -6.00
CA ALA A 89 24.50 2.47 -5.93
C ALA A 89 24.95 3.78 -6.63
N PHE A 90 24.36 4.11 -7.78
CA PHE A 90 24.59 5.39 -8.45
C PHE A 90 24.12 6.59 -7.62
N THR A 91 23.00 6.46 -6.89
CA THR A 91 22.54 7.49 -5.94
C THR A 91 23.63 7.84 -4.93
N ILE A 92 24.28 6.82 -4.34
CA ILE A 92 25.38 7.00 -3.38
C ILE A 92 26.60 7.68 -4.03
N LEU A 93 26.93 7.32 -5.27
CA LEU A 93 28.01 7.96 -6.04
C LEU A 93 27.77 9.46 -6.24
N PHE A 94 26.57 9.83 -6.71
CA PHE A 94 26.21 11.23 -6.97
C PHE A 94 26.04 12.03 -5.68
N MET A 95 25.60 11.39 -4.60
CA MET A 95 25.61 11.99 -3.26
C MET A 95 27.02 12.34 -2.82
N PHE A 96 27.97 11.40 -2.93
CA PHE A 96 29.37 11.61 -2.56
C PHE A 96 29.97 12.78 -3.36
N TRP A 97 29.75 12.83 -4.68
CA TRP A 97 30.24 13.95 -5.49
C TRP A 97 29.55 15.29 -5.20
N SER A 98 28.27 15.28 -4.84
CA SER A 98 27.57 16.48 -4.38
C SER A 98 28.15 16.99 -3.05
N LEU A 99 28.35 16.09 -2.09
CA LEU A 99 28.95 16.38 -0.79
C LEU A 99 30.35 16.96 -0.89
N THR A 100 31.21 16.36 -1.73
CA THR A 100 32.58 16.85 -1.92
C THR A 100 32.61 18.24 -2.56
N ILE A 101 31.70 18.55 -3.49
CA ILE A 101 31.56 19.92 -4.04
C ILE A 101 31.11 20.89 -2.94
N LEU A 102 30.06 20.54 -2.19
CA LEU A 102 29.49 21.39 -1.15
C LEU A 102 30.51 21.69 -0.04
N LEU A 103 31.16 20.67 0.50
CA LEU A 103 32.18 20.82 1.54
C LEU A 103 33.38 21.64 1.03
N THR A 104 33.85 21.39 -0.19
CA THR A 104 34.93 22.18 -0.81
C THR A 104 34.55 23.66 -0.89
N ASN A 105 33.32 23.97 -1.31
CA ASN A 105 32.82 25.34 -1.41
C ASN A 105 32.76 26.03 -0.04
N VAL A 106 32.28 25.35 1.00
CA VAL A 106 32.20 25.92 2.35
C VAL A 106 33.60 26.13 2.94
N VAL A 107 34.47 25.12 2.85
CA VAL A 107 35.82 25.16 3.40
C VAL A 107 36.69 26.23 2.74
N SER A 108 36.64 26.34 1.40
CA SER A 108 37.44 27.31 0.64
C SER A 108 37.12 28.77 0.94
N LYS A 109 35.93 29.06 1.51
CA LYS A 109 35.56 30.41 1.96
C LYS A 109 36.23 30.78 3.28
N GLN A 110 36.61 29.79 4.09
CA GLN A 110 37.15 29.98 5.43
C GLN A 110 38.67 29.80 5.47
N GLN A 111 39.22 28.86 4.71
CA GLN A 111 40.65 28.53 4.71
C GLN A 111 41.13 27.99 3.36
N GLU A 112 42.43 28.09 3.09
CA GLU A 112 43.04 27.40 1.95
C GLU A 112 42.96 25.88 2.12
N ILE A 113 42.67 25.19 1.01
CA ILE A 113 42.56 23.73 1.00
C ILE A 113 43.97 23.13 0.97
N ASN A 114 44.41 22.60 2.11
CA ASN A 114 45.65 21.85 2.26
C ASN A 114 45.38 20.33 2.24
N LYS A 115 46.45 19.53 2.30
CA LYS A 115 46.36 18.07 2.27
C LYS A 115 45.40 17.49 3.33
N ASN A 116 45.43 17.99 4.57
CA ASN A 116 44.62 17.44 5.66
C ASN A 116 43.15 17.83 5.50
N SER A 117 42.86 19.10 5.17
CA SER A 117 41.48 19.53 4.94
C SER A 117 40.88 18.87 3.70
N ALA A 118 41.67 18.63 2.66
CA ALA A 118 41.27 17.86 1.48
C ALA A 118 40.94 16.40 1.81
N MET A 119 41.75 15.73 2.64
CA MET A 119 41.45 14.37 3.11
C MET A 119 40.21 14.34 4.02
N ALA A 120 40.03 15.35 4.88
CA ALA A 120 38.85 15.49 5.73
C ALA A 120 37.57 15.66 4.90
N ILE A 121 37.58 16.48 3.84
CA ILE A 121 36.45 16.64 2.92
C ILE A 121 36.06 15.28 2.31
N LEU A 122 37.04 14.54 1.79
CA LEU A 122 36.80 13.25 1.14
C LEU A 122 36.28 12.20 2.12
N GLY A 123 36.87 12.11 3.31
CA GLY A 123 36.43 11.17 4.35
C GLY A 123 35.03 11.50 4.87
N SER A 124 34.74 12.79 5.10
CA SER A 124 33.43 13.24 5.57
C SER A 124 32.33 12.97 4.53
N ALA A 125 32.65 13.19 3.25
CA ALA A 125 31.73 12.86 2.16
C ALA A 125 31.47 11.35 2.07
N ALA A 126 32.49 10.51 2.26
CA ALA A 126 32.33 9.06 2.26
C ALA A 126 31.47 8.57 3.44
N VAL A 127 31.67 9.11 4.64
CA VAL A 127 30.85 8.77 5.82
C VAL A 127 29.40 9.22 5.61
N GLY A 128 29.16 10.44 5.13
CA GLY A 128 27.80 10.92 4.87
C GLY A 128 27.07 10.10 3.80
N SER A 129 27.75 9.75 2.69
CA SER A 129 27.15 8.94 1.62
C SER A 129 26.90 7.49 2.03
N LEU A 130 27.82 6.88 2.79
CA LEU A 130 27.62 5.51 3.28
C LEU A 130 26.61 5.44 4.42
N ALA A 131 26.46 6.50 5.23
CA ALA A 131 25.39 6.55 6.22
C ALA A 131 24.02 6.47 5.54
N PHE A 132 23.81 7.25 4.46
CA PHE A 132 22.59 7.16 3.66
C PHE A 132 22.39 5.78 3.01
N ALA A 133 23.49 5.14 2.56
CA ALA A 133 23.42 3.82 1.95
C ALA A 133 22.79 2.76 2.86
N PHE A 134 22.87 2.93 4.18
CA PHE A 134 22.38 1.97 5.16
C PHE A 134 21.20 2.47 5.99
N THR A 135 20.56 3.59 5.62
CA THR A 135 19.31 4.00 6.27
C THR A 135 18.16 3.09 5.85
N ASP A 136 17.33 2.69 6.82
CA ASP A 136 16.17 1.78 6.71
C ASP A 136 15.38 1.98 5.39
N SER A 137 14.65 3.10 5.25
CA SER A 137 13.80 3.33 4.08
C SER A 137 14.56 3.35 2.75
N PHE A 138 15.84 3.77 2.70
CA PHE A 138 16.58 3.78 1.43
C PHE A 138 17.06 2.38 1.03
N TRP A 139 17.56 1.59 1.98
CA TRP A 139 18.02 0.24 1.70
C TRP A 139 16.85 -0.66 1.29
N PHE A 140 15.68 -0.52 1.93
CA PHE A 140 14.49 -1.30 1.59
C PHE A 140 14.14 -1.19 0.10
N ASN A 141 14.16 0.03 -0.45
CA ASN A 141 13.91 0.28 -1.87
C ASN A 141 15.05 -0.19 -2.79
N ALA A 142 16.27 -0.36 -2.28
CA ALA A 142 17.43 -0.71 -3.09
C ALA A 142 17.47 -2.18 -3.51
N VAL A 143 16.66 -3.04 -2.87
CA VAL A 143 16.72 -4.50 -2.98
C VAL A 143 15.48 -5.15 -3.61
N GLU A 144 14.51 -4.36 -4.08
CA GLU A 144 13.30 -4.83 -4.78
C GLU A 144 12.96 -3.98 -6.01
N ALA A 145 12.20 -4.55 -6.96
CA ALA A 145 11.74 -3.87 -8.16
C ALA A 145 10.67 -2.82 -7.84
N GLU A 146 11.12 -1.60 -7.58
CA GLU A 146 10.26 -0.45 -7.28
C GLU A 146 10.76 0.85 -7.93
N VAL A 147 9.86 1.81 -8.17
CA VAL A 147 10.19 3.06 -8.88
C VAL A 147 11.03 4.03 -8.04
N TYR A 148 10.97 3.92 -6.72
CA TYR A 148 11.56 4.89 -5.78
C TYR A 148 13.09 4.89 -5.79
N ALA A 149 13.74 3.73 -6.01
CA ALA A 149 15.19 3.64 -6.19
C ALA A 149 15.66 4.46 -7.39
N SER A 150 14.96 4.32 -8.53
CA SER A 150 15.22 5.09 -9.75
C SER A 150 14.91 6.58 -9.56
N ALA A 151 13.86 6.90 -8.81
CA ALA A 151 13.50 8.28 -8.48
C ALA A 151 14.58 8.99 -7.64
N ALA A 152 15.11 8.30 -6.62
CA ALA A 152 16.20 8.80 -5.79
C ALA A 152 17.49 9.01 -6.62
N CYS A 153 17.78 8.12 -7.56
CA CYS A 153 18.90 8.27 -8.49
C CYS A 153 18.75 9.51 -9.37
N ILE A 154 17.61 9.71 -10.02
CA ILE A 154 17.32 10.90 -10.83
C ILE A 154 17.47 12.17 -9.99
N MET A 155 16.91 12.19 -8.78
CA MET A 155 17.02 13.30 -7.85
C MET A 155 18.49 13.62 -7.50
N SER A 156 19.31 12.60 -7.20
CA SER A 156 20.74 12.79 -6.88
C SER A 156 21.54 13.32 -8.08
N ILE A 157 21.24 12.83 -9.30
CA ILE A 157 21.86 13.30 -10.54
C ILE A 157 21.47 14.74 -10.82
N LEU A 158 20.19 15.10 -10.67
CA LEU A 158 19.69 16.47 -10.87
C LEU A 158 20.38 17.45 -9.92
N PHE A 159 20.47 17.09 -8.64
CA PHE A 159 21.14 17.94 -7.65
C PHE A 159 22.65 18.09 -7.95
N TYR A 160 23.34 16.99 -8.27
CA TYR A 160 24.74 17.03 -8.70
C TYR A 160 24.95 17.88 -9.96
N ALA A 161 24.11 17.71 -10.98
CA ALA A 161 24.15 18.51 -12.20
C ALA A 161 23.88 20.00 -11.91
N GLY A 162 22.99 20.32 -10.98
CA GLY A 162 22.76 21.68 -10.48
C GLY A 162 24.01 22.30 -9.86
N LEU A 163 24.74 21.54 -9.03
CA LEU A 163 26.03 21.99 -8.46
C LEU A 163 27.10 22.17 -9.53
N ARG A 164 27.13 21.31 -10.56
CA ARG A 164 28.02 21.47 -11.72
C ARG A 164 27.69 22.70 -12.54
N TRP A 165 26.40 22.98 -12.74
CA TRP A 165 25.92 24.18 -13.40
C TRP A 165 26.35 25.43 -12.62
N GLU A 166 26.14 25.47 -11.30
CA GLU A 166 26.52 26.60 -10.44
C GLU A 166 28.01 26.99 -10.58
N ARG A 167 28.91 25.99 -10.73
CA ARG A 167 30.34 26.23 -10.95
C ARG A 167 30.68 26.76 -12.34
N GLU A 168 29.99 26.30 -13.38
CA GLU A 168 30.31 26.58 -14.78
C GLU A 168 29.39 27.64 -15.44
N MET A 169 28.36 28.13 -14.74
CA MET A 169 27.24 28.93 -15.27
C MET A 169 27.66 30.12 -16.12
N ASN A 170 28.71 30.82 -15.71
CA ASN A 170 29.19 32.04 -16.37
C ASN A 170 30.33 31.77 -17.38
N THR A 171 30.49 30.53 -17.84
CA THR A 171 31.46 30.14 -18.87
C THR A 171 30.77 29.93 -20.23
N PRO A 172 31.48 30.01 -21.38
CA PRO A 172 30.87 29.89 -22.72
C PRO A 172 30.08 28.59 -22.99
N ARG A 173 30.24 27.56 -22.16
CA ARG A 173 29.51 26.28 -22.25
C ARG A 173 28.76 25.93 -20.96
N GLY A 174 28.58 26.87 -20.04
CA GLY A 174 27.91 26.65 -18.76
C GLY A 174 26.48 26.15 -18.90
N ASP A 175 25.72 26.71 -19.84
CA ASP A 175 24.30 26.41 -20.04
C ASP A 175 24.03 24.99 -20.57
N ARG A 176 25.05 24.22 -20.95
CA ARG A 176 24.87 22.79 -21.27
C ARG A 176 24.28 22.01 -20.09
N TRP A 177 24.59 22.43 -18.87
CA TRP A 177 24.09 21.78 -17.66
C TRP A 177 22.61 22.03 -17.45
N VAL A 178 22.10 23.25 -17.69
CA VAL A 178 20.66 23.52 -17.55
C VAL A 178 19.85 22.78 -18.61
N VAL A 179 20.40 22.61 -19.83
CA VAL A 179 19.78 21.78 -20.87
C VAL A 179 19.77 20.29 -20.46
N LEU A 180 20.86 19.78 -19.87
CA LEU A 180 20.90 18.42 -19.34
C LEU A 180 19.93 18.22 -18.15
N ILE A 181 19.84 19.19 -17.24
CA ILE A 181 18.87 19.18 -16.14
C ILE A 181 17.45 19.12 -16.70
N ALA A 182 17.14 19.94 -17.72
CA ALA A 182 15.84 19.93 -18.37
C ALA A 182 15.52 18.57 -19.02
N PHE A 183 16.50 17.92 -19.65
CA PHE A 183 16.35 16.56 -20.17
C PHE A 183 16.01 15.54 -19.08
N ILE A 184 16.75 15.56 -17.98
CA ILE A 184 16.56 14.62 -16.87
C ILE A 184 15.24 14.88 -16.14
N ILE A 185 14.80 16.14 -16.03
CA ILE A 185 13.45 16.49 -15.57
C ILE A 185 12.40 15.82 -16.46
N GLY A 186 12.57 15.85 -17.79
CA GLY A 186 11.69 15.14 -18.72
C GLY A 186 11.68 13.62 -18.50
N LEU A 187 12.86 13.01 -18.29
CA LEU A 187 12.98 11.58 -17.98
C LEU A 187 12.30 11.20 -16.66
N SER A 188 12.32 12.08 -15.66
CA SER A 188 11.68 11.86 -14.35
C SER A 188 10.21 11.50 -14.47
N PHE A 189 9.49 12.09 -15.43
CA PHE A 189 8.08 11.76 -15.65
C PHE A 189 7.87 10.32 -16.14
N GLY A 190 8.86 9.69 -16.76
CA GLY A 190 8.81 8.28 -17.14
C GLY A 190 9.17 7.31 -16.01
N VAL A 191 9.51 7.81 -14.81
CA VAL A 191 9.84 6.98 -13.64
C VAL A 191 8.94 7.36 -12.47
N HIS A 192 9.12 8.56 -11.93
CA HIS A 192 8.37 9.08 -10.79
C HIS A 192 8.56 10.60 -10.66
N PHE A 193 7.55 11.32 -10.19
CA PHE A 193 7.56 12.79 -10.13
C PHE A 193 8.47 13.39 -9.04
N MET A 194 9.00 12.56 -8.14
CA MET A 194 9.88 12.99 -7.03
C MET A 194 11.13 13.75 -7.50
N GLY A 195 11.67 13.45 -8.69
CA GLY A 195 12.82 14.18 -9.23
C GLY A 195 12.55 15.68 -9.43
N LEU A 196 11.29 16.07 -9.66
CA LEU A 196 10.88 17.47 -9.83
C LEU A 196 11.05 18.30 -8.55
N LEU A 197 11.04 17.65 -7.39
CA LEU A 197 11.20 18.31 -6.08
C LEU A 197 12.61 18.91 -5.90
N THR A 198 13.57 18.56 -6.78
CA THR A 198 14.91 19.20 -6.83
C THR A 198 14.90 20.60 -7.45
N ILE A 199 13.88 20.94 -8.25
CA ILE A 199 13.84 22.18 -9.04
C ILE A 199 14.01 23.43 -8.15
N PRO A 200 13.29 23.57 -7.01
CA PRO A 200 13.47 24.74 -6.16
C PRO A 200 14.91 24.90 -5.65
N ALA A 201 15.57 23.80 -5.26
CA ALA A 201 16.96 23.82 -4.79
C ALA A 201 17.93 24.28 -5.89
N ILE A 202 17.80 23.74 -7.10
CA ILE A 202 18.61 24.15 -8.28
C ILE A 202 18.35 25.62 -8.63
N GLY A 203 17.10 26.05 -8.54
CA GLY A 203 16.70 27.44 -8.70
C GLY A 203 17.40 28.39 -7.72
N PHE A 204 17.53 27.98 -6.45
CA PHE A 204 18.28 28.74 -5.45
C PHE A 204 19.79 28.76 -5.71
N LEU A 205 20.37 27.69 -6.28
CA LEU A 205 21.77 27.73 -6.75
C LEU A 205 21.96 28.83 -7.80
N TYR A 206 21.04 28.94 -8.76
CA TYR A 206 21.06 30.03 -9.75
C TYR A 206 20.91 31.41 -9.10
N TYR A 207 19.93 31.58 -8.21
CA TYR A 207 19.65 32.84 -7.54
C TYR A 207 20.86 33.33 -6.73
N PHE A 208 21.43 32.50 -5.86
CA PHE A 208 22.58 32.90 -5.04
C PHE A 208 23.87 33.12 -5.82
N LYS A 209 24.00 32.51 -7.01
CA LYS A 209 25.14 32.72 -7.90
C LYS A 209 25.09 34.07 -8.62
N ASN A 210 23.90 34.50 -9.03
CA ASN A 210 23.72 35.69 -9.87
C ASN A 210 23.38 36.96 -9.08
N TYR A 211 22.75 36.84 -7.92
CA TYR A 211 22.37 37.99 -7.09
C TYR A 211 23.39 38.22 -5.98
N LYS A 212 24.16 39.32 -6.10
CA LYS A 212 25.17 39.69 -5.09
C LYS A 212 24.54 40.20 -3.78
N ASN A 213 23.52 41.06 -3.89
CA ASN A 213 22.80 41.67 -2.78
C ASN A 213 21.44 41.00 -2.59
N ILE A 214 21.30 40.24 -1.52
CA ILE A 214 20.06 39.53 -1.15
C ILE A 214 19.23 40.46 -0.27
N THR A 215 17.99 40.75 -0.68
CA THR A 215 17.02 41.57 0.07
C THR A 215 15.77 40.73 0.34
N ALA A 216 14.99 41.05 1.38
CA ALA A 216 13.76 40.31 1.67
C ALA A 216 12.82 40.25 0.46
N LYS A 217 12.69 41.37 -0.27
CA LYS A 217 11.86 41.45 -1.49
C LYS A 217 12.33 40.51 -2.60
N ASN A 218 13.61 40.55 -2.99
CA ASN A 218 14.09 39.71 -4.08
C ASN A 218 14.16 38.23 -3.70
N PHE A 219 14.32 37.94 -2.41
CA PHE A 219 14.29 36.58 -1.86
C PHE A 219 12.88 35.98 -1.86
N ILE A 220 11.85 36.73 -1.43
CA ILE A 220 10.45 36.30 -1.53
C ILE A 220 10.07 36.06 -2.99
N VAL A 221 10.43 36.98 -3.89
CA VAL A 221 10.20 36.80 -5.32
C VAL A 221 10.89 35.54 -5.85
N ALA A 222 12.13 35.25 -5.43
CA ALA A 222 12.82 34.03 -5.84
C ALA A 222 12.06 32.77 -5.40
N ASN A 223 11.56 32.70 -4.15
CA ASN A 223 10.74 31.59 -3.67
C ASN A 223 9.49 31.39 -4.54
N ILE A 224 8.73 32.46 -4.79
CA ILE A 224 7.52 32.42 -5.62
C ILE A 224 7.85 31.94 -7.04
N VAL A 225 8.93 32.45 -7.64
CA VAL A 225 9.35 32.04 -8.99
C VAL A 225 9.75 30.56 -9.02
N MET A 226 10.45 30.04 -8.02
CA MET A 226 10.83 28.63 -8.00
C MET A 226 9.63 27.70 -7.86
N VAL A 227 8.66 28.05 -7.01
CA VAL A 227 7.39 27.33 -6.89
C VAL A 227 6.60 27.44 -8.20
N ALA A 228 6.57 28.61 -8.83
CA ALA A 228 5.90 28.80 -10.12
C ALA A 228 6.53 27.97 -11.24
N ILE A 229 7.87 27.84 -11.29
CA ILE A 229 8.55 26.97 -12.27
C ILE A 229 8.19 25.49 -12.03
N LEU A 230 8.22 25.04 -10.78
CA LEU A 230 7.82 23.67 -10.41
C LEU A 230 6.37 23.41 -10.83
N LEU A 231 5.43 24.27 -10.45
CA LEU A 231 4.02 24.14 -10.79
C LEU A 231 3.77 24.28 -12.28
N PHE A 232 4.51 25.13 -12.99
CA PHE A 232 4.42 25.24 -14.44
C PHE A 232 4.83 23.94 -15.11
N ILE A 233 5.96 23.34 -14.73
CA ILE A 233 6.41 22.07 -15.33
C ILE A 233 5.44 20.93 -14.97
N PHE A 234 5.08 20.83 -13.69
CA PHE A 234 4.29 19.72 -13.15
C PHE A 234 2.80 19.78 -13.56
N LYS A 235 2.13 20.93 -13.35
CA LYS A 235 0.68 21.06 -13.57
C LYS A 235 0.28 21.67 -14.92
N LEU A 236 1.19 22.35 -15.63
CA LEU A 236 0.84 23.06 -16.86
C LEU A 236 1.51 22.46 -18.10
N LEU A 237 2.84 22.37 -18.14
CA LEU A 237 3.60 22.11 -19.36
C LEU A 237 3.19 20.79 -20.04
N LEU A 238 3.29 19.67 -19.33
CA LEU A 238 2.97 18.36 -19.90
C LEU A 238 1.45 18.10 -20.00
N PRO A 239 0.64 18.38 -18.95
CA PRO A 239 -0.82 18.18 -19.03
C PRO A 239 -1.46 19.00 -20.15
N MET A 240 -1.07 20.27 -20.33
CA MET A 240 -1.60 21.11 -21.40
C MET A 240 -1.11 20.68 -22.77
N THR A 241 0.09 20.10 -22.86
CA THR A 241 0.58 19.52 -24.13
C THR A 241 -0.27 18.30 -24.50
N LEU A 242 -0.46 17.35 -23.58
CA LEU A 242 -1.34 16.20 -23.82
C LEU A 242 -2.77 16.62 -24.13
N LYS A 243 -3.30 17.63 -23.42
CA LYS A 243 -4.61 18.24 -23.73
C LYS A 243 -4.66 18.86 -25.12
N PHE A 244 -3.58 19.51 -25.58
CA PHE A 244 -3.50 20.04 -26.93
C PHE A 244 -3.51 18.91 -27.99
N PHE A 245 -2.79 17.82 -27.76
CA PHE A 245 -2.83 16.65 -28.65
C PHE A 245 -4.24 16.03 -28.68
N SER A 246 -4.86 15.82 -27.52
CA SER A 246 -6.23 15.31 -27.41
C SER A 246 -7.25 16.23 -28.10
N ALA A 247 -7.20 17.54 -27.87
CA ALA A 247 -8.10 18.51 -28.49
C ALA A 247 -7.90 18.59 -30.01
N SER A 248 -6.65 18.53 -30.48
CA SER A 248 -6.33 18.49 -31.91
C SER A 248 -6.87 17.22 -32.56
N GLU A 249 -6.71 16.06 -31.89
CA GLU A 249 -7.26 14.79 -32.34
C GLU A 249 -8.79 14.87 -32.53
N LEU A 250 -9.51 15.35 -31.52
CA LEU A 250 -10.97 15.52 -31.61
C LEU A 250 -11.38 16.48 -32.73
N PHE A 251 -10.73 17.66 -32.84
CA PHE A 251 -11.08 18.65 -33.87
C PHE A 251 -10.89 18.12 -35.30
N PHE A 252 -9.72 17.55 -35.60
CA PHE A 252 -9.43 17.09 -36.96
C PHE A 252 -10.24 15.85 -37.36
N VAL A 253 -10.56 14.98 -36.41
CA VAL A 253 -11.37 13.78 -36.68
C VAL A 253 -12.86 14.11 -36.71
N ASN A 254 -13.39 14.74 -35.67
CA ASN A 254 -14.84 14.94 -35.55
C ASN A 254 -15.36 16.11 -36.39
N ASP A 255 -14.65 17.24 -36.43
CA ASP A 255 -15.14 18.47 -37.09
C ASP A 255 -14.71 18.57 -38.56
N ILE A 256 -13.50 18.11 -38.89
CA ILE A 256 -12.97 18.12 -40.26
C ILE A 256 -13.27 16.80 -41.00
N GLY A 257 -13.41 15.68 -40.29
CA GLY A 257 -13.68 14.37 -40.89
C GLY A 257 -12.43 13.64 -41.41
N LEU A 258 -11.25 13.91 -40.83
CA LEU A 258 -10.04 13.16 -41.16
C LEU A 258 -10.00 11.80 -40.44
N PRO A 259 -9.23 10.81 -40.93
CA PRO A 259 -9.05 9.54 -40.25
C PRO A 259 -8.45 9.69 -38.83
N PHE A 260 -8.70 8.71 -37.97
CA PHE A 260 -8.10 8.64 -36.63
C PHE A 260 -6.58 8.85 -36.65
N ASN A 261 -6.07 9.46 -35.58
CA ASN A 261 -4.69 9.88 -35.35
C ASN A 261 -4.20 11.05 -36.23
N SER A 262 -5.01 11.56 -37.17
CA SER A 262 -4.60 12.69 -38.02
C SER A 262 -4.34 13.96 -37.23
N GLY A 263 -5.19 14.27 -36.24
CA GLY A 263 -5.01 15.46 -35.40
C GLY A 263 -3.76 15.37 -34.53
N THR A 264 -3.47 14.17 -34.00
CA THR A 264 -2.24 13.87 -33.28
C THR A 264 -0.98 14.10 -34.15
N ILE A 265 -0.97 13.61 -35.39
CA ILE A 265 0.15 13.80 -36.34
C ILE A 265 0.32 15.28 -36.68
N ILE A 266 -0.76 16.00 -36.98
CA ILE A 266 -0.73 17.43 -37.32
C ILE A 266 -0.21 18.24 -36.12
N ALA A 267 -0.69 17.96 -34.92
CA ALA A 267 -0.19 18.57 -33.68
C ALA A 267 1.32 18.34 -33.52
N GLY A 268 1.81 17.12 -33.75
CA GLY A 268 3.23 16.79 -33.72
C GLY A 268 4.07 17.57 -34.74
N LEU A 269 3.60 17.68 -35.99
CA LEU A 269 4.28 18.45 -37.03
C LEU A 269 4.31 19.95 -36.72
N LEU A 270 3.21 20.51 -36.20
CA LEU A 270 3.15 21.89 -35.73
C LEU A 270 4.14 22.13 -34.59
N PHE A 271 4.24 21.19 -33.66
CA PHE A 271 5.18 21.23 -32.54
C PHE A 271 6.64 21.26 -33.02
N ILE A 272 7.00 20.35 -33.94
CA ILE A 272 8.33 20.31 -34.57
C ILE A 272 8.60 21.63 -35.31
N GLY A 273 7.63 22.13 -36.08
CA GLY A 273 7.73 23.39 -36.81
C GLY A 273 7.97 24.59 -35.89
N LEU A 274 7.28 24.64 -34.73
CA LEU A 274 7.41 25.69 -33.72
C LEU A 274 8.82 25.72 -33.12
N PHE A 275 9.36 24.57 -32.70
CA PHE A 275 10.73 24.51 -32.18
C PHE A 275 11.77 24.82 -33.25
N TYR A 276 11.62 24.27 -34.46
CA TYR A 276 12.54 24.54 -35.57
C TYR A 276 12.60 26.03 -35.88
N TYR A 277 11.45 26.69 -36.05
CA TYR A 277 11.39 28.13 -36.33
C TYR A 277 11.88 28.96 -35.13
N GLY A 278 11.44 28.63 -33.91
CA GLY A 278 11.84 29.34 -32.69
C GLY A 278 13.35 29.31 -32.44
N LEU A 279 13.97 28.13 -32.57
CA LEU A 279 15.42 27.95 -32.43
C LEU A 279 16.18 28.66 -33.55
N ARG A 280 15.71 28.57 -34.81
CA ARG A 280 16.33 29.25 -35.95
C ARG A 280 16.28 30.78 -35.81
N GLN A 281 15.13 31.34 -35.44
CA GLN A 281 14.97 32.79 -35.28
C GLN A 281 15.74 33.34 -34.09
N SER A 282 15.69 32.67 -32.94
CA SER A 282 16.45 33.08 -31.75
C SER A 282 17.96 33.07 -32.02
N ARG A 283 18.46 32.06 -32.74
CA ARG A 283 19.87 32.01 -33.19
C ARG A 283 20.19 33.13 -34.19
N LYS A 284 19.35 33.35 -35.20
CA LYS A 284 19.56 34.40 -36.21
C LYS A 284 19.59 35.81 -35.60
N LYS A 285 18.77 36.07 -34.57
CA LYS A 285 18.69 37.36 -33.86
C LYS A 285 19.69 37.50 -32.69
N GLY A 286 20.46 36.46 -32.37
CA GLY A 286 21.41 36.46 -31.25
C GLY A 286 20.76 36.43 -29.86
N PHE A 287 19.50 35.97 -29.74
CA PHE A 287 18.78 35.90 -28.46
C PHE A 287 19.16 34.62 -27.68
N VAL A 288 20.36 34.62 -27.09
CA VAL A 288 20.95 33.44 -26.41
C VAL A 288 20.07 32.88 -25.29
N ARG A 289 19.52 33.73 -24.42
CA ARG A 289 18.66 33.28 -23.30
C ARG A 289 17.36 32.64 -23.78
N LEU A 290 16.73 33.22 -24.80
CA LEU A 290 15.51 32.66 -25.40
C LEU A 290 15.82 31.34 -26.10
N ASN A 291 16.95 31.25 -26.82
CA ASN A 291 17.38 30.01 -27.46
C ASN A 291 17.60 28.90 -26.43
N THR A 292 18.25 29.21 -25.31
CA THR A 292 18.50 28.26 -24.20
C THR A 292 17.18 27.83 -23.56
N LEU A 293 16.26 28.75 -23.30
CA LEU A 293 14.93 28.42 -22.78
C LEU A 293 14.17 27.46 -23.71
N LEU A 294 14.16 27.75 -25.02
CA LEU A 294 13.54 26.86 -26.02
C LEU A 294 14.23 25.48 -26.05
N LEU A 295 15.55 25.42 -25.91
CA LEU A 295 16.27 24.15 -25.80
C LEU A 295 15.89 23.40 -24.52
N CYS A 296 15.80 24.06 -23.36
CA CYS A 296 15.39 23.40 -22.12
C CYS A 296 13.99 22.80 -22.26
N ILE A 297 13.02 23.57 -22.78
CA ILE A 297 11.66 23.07 -23.00
C ILE A 297 11.67 21.89 -23.99
N LEU A 298 12.42 21.99 -25.11
CA LEU A 298 12.56 20.90 -26.06
C LEU A 298 13.12 19.64 -25.41
N PHE A 299 14.17 19.76 -24.59
CA PHE A 299 14.80 18.62 -23.94
C PHE A 299 13.92 18.01 -22.84
N ILE A 300 13.06 18.79 -22.16
CA ILE A 300 11.99 18.22 -21.31
C ILE A 300 11.10 17.30 -22.15
N PHE A 301 10.65 17.75 -23.32
CA PHE A 301 9.83 16.92 -24.22
C PHE A 301 10.58 15.70 -24.77
N ILE A 302 11.87 15.82 -25.08
CA ILE A 302 12.70 14.67 -25.48
C ILE A 302 12.79 13.66 -24.33
N GLY A 303 13.00 14.09 -23.08
CA GLY A 303 12.98 13.19 -21.93
C GLY A 303 11.61 12.55 -21.70
N PHE A 304 10.54 13.34 -21.83
CA PHE A 304 9.16 12.89 -21.70
C PHE A 304 8.73 11.91 -22.80
N SER A 305 9.44 11.86 -23.93
CA SER A 305 9.09 10.98 -25.06
C SER A 305 9.07 9.48 -24.75
N SER A 306 9.65 9.05 -23.61
CA SER A 306 9.47 7.69 -23.07
C SER A 306 7.99 7.31 -22.91
N TRP A 307 7.12 8.28 -22.63
CA TRP A 307 5.67 8.10 -22.55
C TRP A 307 5.00 7.65 -23.85
N LEU A 308 5.66 7.79 -25.00
CA LEU A 308 5.14 7.24 -26.27
C LEU A 308 5.11 5.71 -26.25
N MET A 309 5.83 5.06 -25.34
CA MET A 309 5.76 3.61 -25.16
C MET A 309 4.33 3.16 -24.83
N LEU A 310 3.63 3.86 -23.94
CA LEU A 310 2.29 3.51 -23.47
C LEU A 310 1.27 3.37 -24.62
N PRO A 311 1.01 4.39 -25.47
CA PRO A 311 0.08 4.24 -26.58
C PRO A 311 0.55 3.21 -27.60
N ILE A 312 1.86 3.05 -27.84
CA ILE A 312 2.37 2.04 -28.77
C ILE A 312 2.03 0.62 -28.29
N ARG A 313 2.24 0.35 -27.00
CA ARG A 313 2.00 -0.98 -26.41
C ARG A 313 0.52 -1.25 -26.16
N ALA A 314 -0.25 -0.25 -25.77
CA ALA A 314 -1.71 -0.35 -25.68
C ALA A 314 -2.34 -0.72 -27.03
N ASN A 315 -1.90 -0.11 -28.15
CA ASN A 315 -2.37 -0.49 -29.50
C ASN A 315 -1.92 -1.89 -29.93
N ALA A 316 -0.86 -2.45 -29.32
CA ALA A 316 -0.41 -3.81 -29.62
C ALA A 316 -1.27 -4.89 -28.95
N GLY A 317 -2.16 -4.52 -28.01
CA GLY A 317 -3.02 -5.46 -27.29
C GLY A 317 -2.24 -6.37 -26.34
N VAL A 318 -1.36 -5.78 -25.53
CA VAL A 318 -0.62 -6.48 -24.46
C VAL A 318 -1.57 -7.07 -23.41
N VAL A 319 -1.11 -8.06 -22.64
CA VAL A 319 -1.97 -8.80 -21.69
C VAL A 319 -2.39 -7.91 -20.52
N ILE A 320 -1.43 -7.23 -19.89
CA ILE A 320 -1.72 -6.19 -18.90
C ILE A 320 -1.77 -4.83 -19.63
N ASN A 321 -2.98 -4.30 -19.80
CA ASN A 321 -3.20 -3.06 -20.54
C ASN A 321 -4.02 -2.05 -19.74
N GLU A 322 -3.54 -1.69 -18.54
CA GLU A 322 -4.31 -0.86 -17.63
C GLU A 322 -4.73 0.47 -18.26
N ASN A 323 -6.03 0.78 -18.16
CA ASN A 323 -6.70 1.95 -18.73
C ASN A 323 -6.57 2.13 -20.25
N ASN A 324 -5.94 1.19 -20.96
CA ASN A 324 -5.79 1.14 -22.42
C ASN A 324 -5.49 2.52 -23.07
N PRO A 325 -4.34 3.17 -22.80
CA PRO A 325 -3.99 4.51 -23.29
C PRO A 325 -3.63 4.56 -24.79
N ASN A 326 -4.43 3.94 -25.66
CA ASN A 326 -4.12 3.69 -27.08
C ASN A 326 -4.25 4.91 -28.01
N ASN A 327 -4.59 6.10 -27.49
CA ASN A 327 -4.71 7.31 -28.28
C ASN A 327 -4.46 8.56 -27.44
N ALA A 328 -4.41 9.74 -28.08
CA ALA A 328 -4.08 10.99 -27.40
C ALA A 328 -5.08 11.37 -26.29
N ARG A 329 -6.38 11.00 -26.41
CA ARG A 329 -7.39 11.25 -25.39
C ARG A 329 -7.24 10.31 -24.19
N GLU A 330 -7.07 9.02 -24.44
CA GLU A 330 -6.88 8.02 -23.37
C GLU A 330 -5.54 8.17 -22.68
N LEU A 331 -4.48 8.54 -23.39
CA LEU A 331 -3.19 8.86 -22.78
C LEU A 331 -3.27 10.07 -21.83
N LEU A 332 -4.12 11.06 -22.16
CA LEU A 332 -4.40 12.18 -21.25
C LEU A 332 -5.19 11.71 -20.02
N ALA A 333 -6.19 10.85 -20.20
CA ALA A 333 -6.97 10.29 -19.10
C ALA A 333 -6.11 9.46 -18.14
N TYR A 334 -5.22 8.63 -18.71
CA TYR A 334 -4.20 7.86 -18.02
C TYR A 334 -3.24 8.77 -17.23
N TYR A 335 -2.66 9.80 -17.87
CA TYR A 335 -1.78 10.76 -17.20
C TYR A 335 -2.48 11.47 -16.04
N ASN A 336 -3.74 11.87 -16.23
CA ASN A 336 -4.53 12.60 -15.22
C ASN A 336 -5.12 11.68 -14.15
N ARG A 337 -4.95 10.35 -14.25
CA ARG A 337 -5.50 9.39 -13.31
C ARG A 337 -7.03 9.51 -13.19
N GLU A 338 -7.73 9.74 -14.31
CA GLU A 338 -9.18 10.02 -14.33
C GLU A 338 -10.05 8.86 -13.80
N GLN A 339 -9.48 7.68 -13.54
CA GLN A 339 -10.17 6.55 -12.92
C GLN A 339 -10.25 6.64 -11.38
N TYR A 340 -9.36 7.41 -10.76
CA TYR A 340 -9.29 7.52 -9.31
C TYR A 340 -10.11 8.74 -8.84
N PRO A 341 -10.66 8.71 -7.61
CA PRO A 341 -11.35 9.86 -7.03
C PRO A 341 -10.48 11.13 -7.01
N GLU A 342 -11.12 12.29 -7.17
CA GLU A 342 -10.42 13.57 -7.16
C GLU A 342 -9.83 13.86 -5.76
N THR A 343 -8.55 14.28 -5.71
CA THR A 343 -7.91 14.67 -4.45
C THR A 343 -8.11 16.17 -4.17
N HIS A 344 -8.56 16.52 -2.98
CA HIS A 344 -8.82 17.91 -2.58
C HIS A 344 -7.62 18.54 -1.84
N LEU A 345 -6.79 19.29 -2.57
CA LEU A 345 -5.57 19.87 -1.98
C LEU A 345 -5.78 21.25 -1.34
N PHE A 346 -6.44 22.19 -2.01
CA PHE A 346 -6.55 23.59 -1.54
C PHE A 346 -7.96 23.98 -1.14
N TYR A 347 -8.97 23.37 -1.73
CA TYR A 347 -10.38 23.59 -1.41
C TYR A 347 -11.17 22.34 -1.81
N GLY A 348 -12.11 21.93 -0.97
CA GLY A 348 -12.93 20.75 -1.21
C GLY A 348 -13.70 20.32 0.03
N PRO A 349 -14.50 19.25 -0.06
CA PRO A 349 -15.25 18.71 1.05
C PRO A 349 -14.36 18.18 2.18
N GLN A 350 -14.95 18.14 3.38
CA GLN A 350 -14.45 17.39 4.52
C GLN A 350 -15.30 16.13 4.74
N PHE A 351 -14.81 15.15 5.51
CA PHE A 351 -15.49 13.87 5.75
C PHE A 351 -16.95 14.02 6.23
N THR A 352 -17.26 15.12 6.92
CA THR A 352 -18.63 15.45 7.37
C THR A 352 -19.65 15.63 6.25
N GLU A 353 -19.23 15.68 4.98
CA GLU A 353 -20.16 15.68 3.85
C GLU A 353 -21.03 14.42 3.82
N THR A 354 -20.59 13.32 4.44
CA THR A 354 -21.39 12.10 4.59
C THR A 354 -22.69 12.31 5.38
N TYR A 355 -22.74 13.33 6.24
CA TYR A 355 -23.93 13.70 7.01
C TYR A 355 -24.73 14.81 6.35
N ALA A 356 -24.20 15.39 5.28
CA ALA A 356 -24.80 16.51 4.57
C ALA A 356 -25.71 16.00 3.45
N GLY A 357 -26.77 16.73 3.17
CA GLY A 357 -27.54 16.53 1.95
C GLY A 357 -26.81 17.08 0.72
N LEU A 358 -27.47 16.93 -0.44
CA LEU A 358 -27.07 17.66 -1.63
C LEU A 358 -27.20 19.17 -1.41
N ASP A 359 -26.40 19.94 -2.14
CA ASP A 359 -26.47 21.39 -2.15
C ASP A 359 -27.90 21.87 -2.51
N PRO A 360 -28.54 22.74 -1.70
CA PRO A 360 -29.92 23.13 -1.92
C PRO A 360 -30.17 23.87 -3.24
N ASP A 361 -29.16 24.58 -3.75
CA ASP A 361 -29.29 25.43 -4.94
C ASP A 361 -28.77 24.72 -6.20
N ASN A 362 -27.70 23.94 -6.08
CA ASN A 362 -27.06 23.22 -7.18
C ASN A 362 -26.72 21.77 -6.78
N PRO A 363 -27.73 20.90 -6.59
CA PRO A 363 -27.55 19.55 -6.02
C PRO A 363 -26.71 18.60 -6.89
N TYR A 364 -26.59 18.90 -8.18
CA TYR A 364 -25.85 18.09 -9.15
C TYR A 364 -24.87 18.95 -9.94
N LYS A 365 -23.80 18.32 -10.41
CA LYS A 365 -22.77 18.93 -11.27
C LYS A 365 -22.49 18.04 -12.47
N ASP A 366 -22.14 18.67 -13.58
CA ASP A 366 -21.71 17.97 -14.78
C ASP A 366 -20.36 17.28 -14.55
N ASP A 367 -20.24 16.04 -15.03
CA ASP A 367 -18.97 15.34 -15.16
C ASP A 367 -18.27 15.73 -16.49
N LYS A 368 -17.05 15.26 -16.70
CA LYS A 368 -16.28 15.48 -17.92
C LYS A 368 -16.79 14.52 -19.02
N PRO A 369 -16.98 14.98 -20.27
CA PRO A 369 -17.31 14.09 -21.37
C PRO A 369 -16.15 13.11 -21.61
N LYS A 370 -16.50 11.82 -21.67
CA LYS A 370 -15.63 10.70 -21.99
C LYS A 370 -15.85 10.32 -23.44
N TYR A 371 -14.75 10.26 -24.19
CA TYR A 371 -14.77 10.02 -25.62
C TYR A 371 -14.18 8.66 -25.92
N GLU A 372 -14.86 7.88 -26.75
CA GLU A 372 -14.36 6.60 -27.25
C GLU A 372 -14.31 6.62 -28.79
N LYS A 373 -13.45 5.80 -29.39
CA LYS A 373 -13.38 5.65 -30.85
C LYS A 373 -14.55 4.82 -31.35
N ASP A 374 -15.39 5.38 -32.22
CA ASP A 374 -16.37 4.62 -32.99
C ASP A 374 -15.84 4.37 -34.40
N GLU A 375 -15.34 3.15 -34.64
CA GLU A 375 -14.80 2.77 -35.94
C GLU A 375 -15.85 2.76 -37.06
N LYS A 376 -17.12 2.49 -36.74
CA LYS A 376 -18.20 2.47 -37.72
C LYS A 376 -18.59 3.89 -38.14
N ALA A 377 -18.64 4.80 -37.18
CA ALA A 377 -18.94 6.21 -37.44
C ALA A 377 -17.71 7.00 -37.93
N GLY A 378 -16.50 6.46 -37.77
CA GLY A 378 -15.24 7.11 -38.16
C GLY A 378 -14.91 8.36 -37.32
N LYS A 379 -15.44 8.45 -36.09
CA LYS A 379 -15.29 9.60 -35.20
C LYS A 379 -15.22 9.19 -33.73
N TYR A 380 -14.79 10.10 -32.86
CA TYR A 380 -14.90 9.91 -31.41
C TYR A 380 -16.29 10.30 -30.93
N VAL A 381 -16.94 9.42 -30.17
CA VAL A 381 -18.30 9.64 -29.62
C VAL A 381 -18.24 9.78 -28.10
N ILE A 382 -19.14 10.61 -27.55
CA ILE A 382 -19.28 10.73 -26.10
C ILE A 382 -20.06 9.51 -25.61
N VAL A 383 -19.50 8.78 -24.64
CA VAL A 383 -20.09 7.53 -24.14
C VAL A 383 -20.82 7.68 -22.81
N ASN A 384 -20.45 8.67 -22.01
CA ASN A 384 -21.08 8.92 -20.71
C ASN A 384 -22.16 10.00 -20.78
N ARG A 385 -23.19 9.84 -19.95
CA ARG A 385 -24.19 10.88 -19.71
C ARG A 385 -23.65 11.83 -18.65
N TYR A 386 -22.89 12.83 -19.08
CA TYR A 386 -22.11 13.66 -18.17
C TYR A 386 -22.91 14.80 -17.50
N GLU A 387 -24.03 15.25 -18.07
CA GLU A 387 -24.84 16.34 -17.50
C GLU A 387 -25.48 15.92 -16.17
N ASN A 388 -25.37 16.69 -15.09
CA ASN A 388 -25.87 16.32 -13.75
C ASN A 388 -25.44 14.92 -13.25
N ALA A 389 -24.31 14.39 -13.73
CA ALA A 389 -23.85 13.04 -13.40
C ALA A 389 -23.26 12.92 -11.99
N GLY A 390 -22.67 14.00 -11.47
CA GLY A 390 -22.06 14.05 -10.16
C GLY A 390 -22.98 14.67 -9.11
N GLN A 391 -22.96 14.13 -7.89
CA GLN A 391 -23.55 14.81 -6.74
C GLN A 391 -22.69 16.01 -6.32
N ASN A 392 -23.33 17.10 -5.89
CA ASN A 392 -22.69 18.24 -5.28
C ASN A 392 -23.19 18.37 -3.84
N THR A 393 -22.33 18.04 -2.87
CA THR A 393 -22.61 18.16 -1.44
C THR A 393 -22.64 19.62 -1.01
N ASP A 394 -23.38 19.91 0.06
CA ASP A 394 -23.57 21.27 0.59
C ASP A 394 -22.23 21.99 0.85
N ASP A 395 -22.10 23.20 0.30
CA ASP A 395 -20.93 24.08 0.46
C ASP A 395 -20.57 24.35 1.95
N ALA A 396 -21.54 24.23 2.86
CA ALA A 396 -21.32 24.32 4.30
C ALA A 396 -20.27 23.31 4.82
N HIS A 397 -20.09 22.17 4.14
CA HIS A 397 -19.12 21.12 4.52
C HIS A 397 -17.79 21.20 3.77
N LYS A 398 -17.63 22.15 2.85
CA LYS A 398 -16.37 22.39 2.12
C LYS A 398 -15.46 23.34 2.89
N ALA A 399 -14.15 23.14 2.81
CA ALA A 399 -13.17 23.98 3.51
C ALA A 399 -11.94 24.31 2.67
N PHE A 400 -11.26 25.38 3.06
CA PHE A 400 -9.92 25.68 2.57
C PHE A 400 -8.90 24.76 3.24
N LEU A 401 -8.00 24.19 2.44
CA LEU A 401 -6.98 23.23 2.86
C LEU A 401 -7.58 22.03 3.64
N PRO A 402 -8.55 21.29 3.07
CA PRO A 402 -9.20 20.19 3.78
C PRO A 402 -8.18 19.06 3.98
N ARG A 403 -7.86 18.75 5.24
CA ARG A 403 -6.96 17.66 5.64
C ARG A 403 -7.74 16.41 6.05
N MET A 404 -8.93 16.59 6.61
CA MET A 404 -9.84 15.52 7.02
C MET A 404 -10.97 15.37 6.00
N TRP A 405 -10.65 14.78 4.85
CA TRP A 405 -11.52 14.80 3.65
C TRP A 405 -12.14 13.45 3.30
N SER A 406 -11.60 12.33 3.81
CA SER A 406 -12.02 10.98 3.40
C SER A 406 -13.20 10.47 4.23
N ILE A 407 -14.29 10.09 3.55
CA ILE A 407 -15.49 9.54 4.20
C ILE A 407 -15.22 8.15 4.81
N GLU A 408 -14.43 7.32 4.13
CA GLU A 408 -14.03 5.98 4.58
C GLU A 408 -13.25 5.98 5.92
N HIS A 409 -12.73 7.14 6.34
CA HIS A 409 -11.91 7.29 7.54
C HIS A 409 -12.57 8.21 8.58
N THR A 410 -13.90 8.35 8.52
CA THR A 410 -14.69 9.25 9.37
C THR A 410 -14.46 9.02 10.86
N GLU A 411 -14.46 7.76 11.30
CA GLU A 411 -14.27 7.38 12.71
C GLU A 411 -12.89 7.78 13.25
N ASN A 412 -11.86 7.56 12.44
CA ASN A 412 -10.50 8.02 12.76
C ASN A 412 -10.47 9.55 12.93
N TYR A 413 -11.07 10.29 11.99
CA TYR A 413 -11.10 11.75 12.07
C TYR A 413 -11.86 12.26 13.29
N ILE A 414 -13.01 11.65 13.63
CA ILE A 414 -13.78 11.96 14.84
C ILE A 414 -12.90 11.81 16.09
N SER A 415 -12.10 10.73 16.14
CA SER A 415 -11.16 10.48 17.24
C SER A 415 -10.08 11.58 17.36
N TYR A 416 -9.54 12.08 16.25
CA TYR A 416 -8.52 13.16 16.27
C TYR A 416 -9.04 14.51 16.74
N ILE A 417 -10.33 14.78 16.56
CA ILE A 417 -10.93 16.08 16.90
C ILE A 417 -11.77 16.04 18.17
N ASP A 418 -11.87 14.87 18.82
CA ASP A 418 -12.66 14.64 20.03
C ASP A 418 -14.16 14.92 19.83
N GLY A 419 -14.71 14.38 18.73
CA GLY A 419 -16.12 14.58 18.35
C GLY A 419 -16.37 15.83 17.48
N LEU A 420 -17.61 15.93 17.01
CA LEU A 420 -18.09 17.05 16.17
C LEU A 420 -19.07 17.93 16.93
N ASP A 421 -19.08 19.22 16.64
CA ASP A 421 -20.15 20.10 17.09
C ASP A 421 -21.42 19.85 16.27
N PHE A 422 -22.53 19.56 16.95
CA PHE A 422 -23.84 19.39 16.31
C PHE A 422 -24.99 19.83 17.21
N SER A 423 -26.12 20.23 16.63
CA SER A 423 -27.31 20.65 17.38
C SER A 423 -28.61 20.20 16.71
N VAL A 424 -29.73 20.17 17.44
CA VAL A 424 -31.04 19.83 16.84
C VAL A 424 -31.48 20.97 15.91
N LYS A 425 -31.83 20.63 14.65
CA LYS A 425 -32.30 21.58 13.65
C LYS A 425 -33.45 22.40 14.21
N ARG A 426 -33.51 23.68 13.85
CA ARG A 426 -34.49 24.64 14.39
C ARG A 426 -35.93 24.13 14.37
N GLN A 427 -36.32 23.38 13.34
CA GLN A 427 -37.66 22.82 13.18
C GLN A 427 -38.01 21.67 14.12
N TYR A 428 -37.02 20.95 14.67
CA TYR A 428 -37.21 19.82 15.59
C TYR A 428 -36.95 20.19 17.06
N ARG A 429 -36.67 21.45 17.38
CA ARG A 429 -36.42 21.90 18.77
C ARG A 429 -37.63 21.80 19.71
N GLY A 430 -38.82 21.51 19.17
CA GLY A 430 -40.01 21.20 19.98
C GLY A 430 -40.08 19.75 20.45
N GLU A 431 -39.26 18.86 19.88
CA GLU A 431 -39.29 17.42 20.18
C GLU A 431 -38.41 17.09 21.39
N ALA A 432 -39.03 17.06 22.58
CA ALA A 432 -38.31 16.86 23.84
C ALA A 432 -37.49 15.56 23.88
N ARG A 433 -38.05 14.46 23.34
CA ARG A 433 -37.38 13.15 23.29
C ARG A 433 -36.10 13.19 22.47
N LEU A 434 -36.12 13.83 21.30
CA LEU A 434 -34.93 13.97 20.44
C LEU A 434 -33.82 14.77 21.16
N ILE A 435 -34.19 15.84 21.85
CA ILE A 435 -33.24 16.65 22.62
C ILE A 435 -32.62 15.85 23.77
N GLU A 436 -33.43 15.06 24.48
CA GLU A 436 -32.97 14.18 25.56
C GLU A 436 -31.97 13.14 25.05
N GLU A 437 -32.30 12.43 23.97
CA GLU A 437 -31.39 11.43 23.36
C GLU A 437 -30.08 12.06 22.89
N VAL A 438 -30.12 13.22 22.24
CA VAL A 438 -28.91 13.95 21.81
C VAL A 438 -28.03 14.35 23.00
N ASN A 439 -28.62 14.85 24.08
CA ASN A 439 -27.86 15.24 25.27
C ASN A 439 -27.27 14.02 25.98
N LYS A 440 -28.05 12.94 26.10
CA LYS A 440 -27.61 11.67 26.68
C LYS A 440 -26.45 11.08 25.89
N PHE A 441 -26.53 11.09 24.56
CA PHE A 441 -25.44 10.63 23.70
C PHE A 441 -24.16 11.46 23.89
N LYS A 442 -24.28 12.80 23.91
CA LYS A 442 -23.13 13.69 24.17
C LYS A 442 -22.50 13.47 25.54
N GLU A 443 -23.31 13.22 26.56
CA GLU A 443 -22.83 12.90 27.91
C GLU A 443 -22.12 11.54 27.94
N ALA A 444 -22.71 10.51 27.31
CA ALA A 444 -22.10 9.19 27.18
C ALA A 444 -20.74 9.23 26.47
N TYR A 445 -20.62 9.97 25.36
CA TYR A 445 -19.34 10.12 24.65
C TYR A 445 -18.30 10.83 25.51
N LYS A 446 -18.70 11.89 26.22
CA LYS A 446 -17.81 12.63 27.13
C LYS A 446 -17.37 11.78 28.33
N GLU A 447 -18.20 10.84 28.78
CA GLU A 447 -17.86 9.87 29.81
C GLU A 447 -17.04 8.69 29.28
N GLY A 448 -16.84 8.57 27.96
CA GLY A 448 -16.13 7.46 27.33
C GLY A 448 -16.93 6.15 27.30
N LEU A 449 -18.26 6.22 27.39
CA LEU A 449 -19.15 5.06 27.35
C LEU A 449 -19.51 4.60 25.93
N VAL A 450 -19.24 5.44 24.93
CA VAL A 450 -19.42 5.17 23.50
C VAL A 450 -18.18 5.65 22.76
N ASP A 451 -17.81 4.96 21.70
CA ASP A 451 -16.60 5.24 20.93
C ASP A 451 -16.89 6.07 19.65
N ALA A 452 -15.90 6.18 18.77
CA ALA A 452 -16.03 6.93 17.52
C ALA A 452 -16.90 6.23 16.48
N GLU A 453 -17.00 4.90 16.51
CA GLU A 453 -17.87 4.10 15.63
C GLU A 453 -19.34 4.31 16.02
N ASP A 454 -19.63 4.23 17.32
CA ASP A 454 -20.94 4.58 17.88
C ASP A 454 -21.34 6.02 17.53
N TYR A 455 -20.37 6.95 17.59
CA TYR A 455 -20.56 8.36 17.23
C TYR A 455 -20.91 8.56 15.76
N ASN A 456 -20.16 7.92 14.86
CA ASN A 456 -20.43 7.93 13.42
C ASN A 456 -21.82 7.37 13.12
N THR A 457 -22.17 6.25 13.76
CA THR A 457 -23.49 5.60 13.62
C THR A 457 -24.62 6.50 14.10
N PHE A 458 -24.46 7.12 15.27
CA PHE A 458 -25.44 8.08 15.81
C PHE A 458 -25.66 9.26 14.86
N LEU A 459 -24.58 9.88 14.37
CA LEU A 459 -24.69 11.02 13.45
C LEU A 459 -25.34 10.62 12.12
N THR A 460 -24.98 9.46 11.58
CA THR A 460 -25.56 8.95 10.33
C THR A 460 -27.07 8.79 10.47
N ASN A 461 -27.52 8.11 11.53
CA ASN A 461 -28.94 7.82 11.79
C ASN A 461 -29.76 9.08 12.09
N PHE A 462 -29.19 10.07 12.78
CA PHE A 462 -29.89 11.29 13.18
C PHE A 462 -29.62 12.51 12.28
N SER A 463 -28.79 12.40 11.26
CA SER A 463 -28.37 13.49 10.34
C SER A 463 -29.53 14.32 9.79
N ALA A 464 -30.67 13.69 9.48
CA ALA A 464 -31.88 14.37 9.00
C ALA A 464 -32.41 15.42 10.00
N TYR A 465 -32.20 15.21 11.30
CA TYR A 465 -32.70 16.03 12.40
C TYR A 465 -31.65 16.97 13.02
N LEU A 466 -30.38 16.83 12.65
CA LEU A 466 -29.25 17.54 13.26
C LEU A 466 -28.59 18.55 12.29
N ASP A 467 -28.26 19.73 12.80
CA ASP A 467 -27.31 20.65 12.20
C ASP A 467 -25.90 20.22 12.65
N ILE A 468 -25.15 19.53 11.80
CA ILE A 468 -23.80 19.01 12.07
C ILE A 468 -22.78 19.98 11.48
N GLU A 469 -21.86 20.50 12.29
CA GLU A 469 -20.81 21.40 11.84
C GLU A 469 -19.62 20.63 11.26
N LYS A 470 -18.99 21.19 10.22
CA LYS A 470 -17.71 20.68 9.71
C LYS A 470 -16.56 20.99 10.68
N PRO A 471 -15.46 20.23 10.64
CA PRO A 471 -14.27 20.58 11.40
C PRO A 471 -13.72 21.96 11.01
N SER A 472 -13.19 22.69 12.00
CA SER A 472 -12.66 24.03 11.77
C SER A 472 -11.33 23.99 11.02
N PHE A 473 -10.87 25.15 10.54
CA PHE A 473 -9.51 25.28 10.00
C PHE A 473 -8.45 24.89 11.04
N ILE A 474 -8.68 25.20 12.31
CA ILE A 474 -7.75 24.87 13.40
C ILE A 474 -7.66 23.35 13.57
N ASP A 475 -8.77 22.62 13.47
CA ASP A 475 -8.77 21.17 13.61
C ASP A 475 -8.05 20.49 12.44
N ASN A 476 -8.23 21.00 11.23
CA ASN A 476 -7.42 20.59 10.08
C ASN A 476 -5.91 20.83 10.30
N MET A 477 -5.54 21.95 10.91
CA MET A 477 -4.13 22.21 11.26
C MET A 477 -3.64 21.30 12.37
N LYS A 478 -4.44 21.05 13.41
CA LYS A 478 -4.09 20.08 14.47
C LYS A 478 -3.83 18.71 13.88
N PHE A 479 -4.72 18.20 13.03
CA PHE A 479 -4.53 16.91 12.35
C PHE A 479 -3.26 16.90 11.49
N MET A 480 -3.00 17.98 10.72
CA MET A 480 -1.78 18.08 9.92
C MET A 480 -0.51 18.02 10.78
N PHE A 481 -0.46 18.74 11.90
CA PHE A 481 0.74 18.80 12.75
C PHE A 481 0.92 17.55 13.63
N SER A 482 -0.17 16.95 14.12
CA SER A 482 -0.15 15.73 14.93
C SER A 482 0.10 14.50 14.07
N TYR A 483 -0.81 14.22 13.13
CA TYR A 483 -0.75 13.03 12.31
C TYR A 483 0.18 13.19 11.11
N GLN A 484 -0.12 14.10 10.16
CA GLN A 484 0.62 14.14 8.88
C GLN A 484 2.10 14.51 9.03
N PHE A 485 2.45 15.41 9.95
CA PHE A 485 3.83 15.80 10.23
C PHE A 485 4.44 15.05 11.41
N GLY A 486 3.72 14.90 12.53
CA GLY A 486 4.23 14.18 13.70
C GLY A 486 4.35 12.68 13.43
N TYR A 487 3.21 12.01 13.33
CA TYR A 487 3.13 10.56 13.18
C TYR A 487 3.65 10.06 11.82
N MET A 488 3.31 10.74 10.71
CA MET A 488 3.63 10.26 9.36
C MET A 488 4.94 10.77 8.77
N TYR A 489 5.58 11.80 9.34
CA TYR A 489 6.87 12.28 8.84
C TYR A 489 7.98 12.13 9.88
N TRP A 490 7.79 12.68 11.08
CA TRP A 490 8.85 12.65 12.10
C TRP A 490 9.14 11.25 12.63
N ARG A 491 8.14 10.37 12.70
CA ARG A 491 8.33 8.94 13.04
C ARG A 491 9.28 8.25 12.07
N TYR A 492 9.01 8.29 10.77
CA TYR A 492 9.89 7.68 9.75
C TYR A 492 11.23 8.39 9.60
N PHE A 493 11.26 9.72 9.78
CA PHE A 493 12.54 10.42 9.87
C PHE A 493 13.39 9.86 11.02
N LEU A 494 12.78 9.56 12.17
CA LEU A 494 13.48 8.96 13.31
C LEU A 494 13.77 7.46 13.12
N TRP A 495 12.96 6.70 12.37
CA TRP A 495 13.33 5.33 11.95
C TRP A 495 14.67 5.28 11.25
N ASN A 496 15.00 6.31 10.47
CA ASN A 496 16.22 6.35 9.68
C ASN A 496 17.44 6.88 10.46
N PHE A 497 17.25 7.60 11.58
CA PHE A 497 18.34 8.30 12.28
C PHE A 497 18.41 8.11 13.81
N ALA A 498 17.38 7.53 14.42
CA ALA A 498 17.34 7.16 15.84
C ALA A 498 17.17 5.64 16.05
N GLY A 499 16.29 5.00 15.27
CA GLY A 499 16.00 3.56 15.32
C GLY A 499 14.50 3.25 15.14
N ARG A 500 14.18 1.97 14.99
CA ARG A 500 12.84 1.45 14.65
C ARG A 500 12.41 0.38 15.68
N GLN A 501 11.16 0.45 16.13
CA GLN A 501 10.64 -0.45 17.17
C GLN A 501 10.47 -1.89 16.68
N ASN A 502 9.81 -2.06 15.53
CA ASN A 502 9.50 -3.34 14.87
C ASN A 502 8.98 -3.08 13.43
N ASP A 503 8.65 -4.16 12.72
CA ASP A 503 8.15 -4.18 11.34
C ASP A 503 6.62 -4.09 11.18
N VAL A 504 5.88 -4.10 12.29
CA VAL A 504 4.42 -4.02 12.29
C VAL A 504 3.98 -2.57 12.09
N GLN A 505 3.01 -2.35 11.20
CA GLN A 505 2.43 -1.02 10.99
C GLN A 505 1.76 -0.55 12.29
N GLY A 506 2.10 0.66 12.73
CA GLY A 506 1.53 1.22 13.95
C GLY A 506 0.13 1.81 13.73
N ASN A 507 -0.65 1.88 14.82
CA ASN A 507 -1.95 2.56 14.86
C ASN A 507 -2.00 3.63 15.97
N GLU A 508 -0.94 4.44 16.09
CA GLU A 508 -0.69 5.36 17.22
C GLU A 508 -0.64 4.69 18.61
N ASP A 509 -0.45 3.38 18.65
CA ASP A 509 -0.28 2.59 19.86
C ASP A 509 1.19 2.54 20.34
N ASP A 510 1.39 2.10 21.59
CA ASP A 510 2.71 1.97 22.21
C ASP A 510 3.53 0.76 21.69
N LEU A 511 2.90 -0.20 21.00
CA LEU A 511 3.45 -1.53 20.72
C LEU A 511 4.07 -1.63 19.32
N ASN A 512 3.54 -0.92 18.33
CA ASN A 512 3.84 -1.15 16.92
C ASN A 512 4.26 0.11 16.16
N GLY A 513 5.23 -0.05 15.25
CA GLY A 513 5.58 0.96 14.27
C GLY A 513 6.15 2.26 14.84
N ASN A 514 6.60 2.32 16.10
CA ASN A 514 7.24 3.51 16.64
C ASN A 514 8.74 3.57 16.29
N TRP A 515 9.34 4.74 16.55
CA TRP A 515 10.80 4.87 16.57
C TRP A 515 11.31 4.59 17.99
N ILE A 516 12.52 4.04 18.10
CA ILE A 516 13.22 3.86 19.37
C ILE A 516 14.67 4.33 19.24
N SER A 517 15.29 4.68 20.35
CA SER A 517 16.69 5.09 20.38
C SER A 517 17.65 3.98 20.80
N GLY A 518 17.19 3.01 21.59
CA GLY A 518 18.04 2.06 22.32
C GLY A 518 18.54 2.61 23.66
N ILE A 519 18.14 3.83 24.03
CA ILE A 519 18.43 4.43 25.33
C ILE A 519 17.20 4.26 26.20
N LYS A 520 17.23 3.22 27.06
CA LYS A 520 16.11 2.76 27.89
C LYS A 520 15.24 3.88 28.47
N PHE A 521 15.83 4.83 29.21
CA PHE A 521 15.05 5.88 29.87
C PHE A 521 14.36 6.86 28.91
N ILE A 522 14.86 7.02 27.67
CA ILE A 522 14.23 7.85 26.64
C ILE A 522 13.08 7.07 26.03
N ASP A 523 13.34 5.81 25.65
CA ASP A 523 12.34 4.95 25.02
C ASP A 523 11.15 4.73 25.96
N GLU A 524 11.40 4.53 27.27
CA GLU A 524 10.37 4.38 28.30
C GLU A 524 9.46 5.60 28.51
N LEU A 525 9.91 6.79 28.13
CA LEU A 525 9.07 7.99 28.20
C LEU A 525 8.00 8.00 27.12
N PHE A 526 8.31 7.46 25.95
CA PHE A 526 7.41 7.43 24.79
C PHE A 526 6.60 6.14 24.80
N ILE A 527 7.25 5.00 24.55
CA ILE A 527 6.58 3.72 24.26
C ILE A 527 6.42 2.80 25.48
N GLY A 528 6.88 3.23 26.66
CA GLY A 528 6.67 2.49 27.90
C GLY A 528 7.78 1.48 28.20
N SER A 529 7.54 0.60 29.18
CA SER A 529 8.56 -0.28 29.75
C SER A 529 9.40 -0.97 28.69
N GLN A 530 10.73 -0.89 28.81
CA GLN A 530 11.65 -1.68 27.99
C GLN A 530 12.24 -2.86 28.78
N ASP A 531 11.68 -3.15 29.96
CA ASP A 531 11.92 -4.36 30.73
C ASP A 531 10.91 -5.44 30.33
N ASN A 532 11.30 -6.71 30.51
CA ASN A 532 10.46 -7.88 30.23
C ASN A 532 9.91 -7.95 28.79
N LEU A 533 10.56 -7.31 27.81
CA LEU A 533 10.18 -7.47 26.40
C LEU A 533 10.09 -8.96 26.04
N THR A 534 9.07 -9.33 25.28
CA THR A 534 8.84 -10.71 24.83
C THR A 534 9.95 -11.16 23.91
N THR A 535 10.08 -12.47 23.72
CA THR A 535 11.05 -13.06 22.79
C THR A 535 10.81 -12.56 21.36
N ASP A 536 9.55 -12.36 20.96
CA ASP A 536 9.19 -11.83 19.63
C ASP A 536 9.65 -10.38 19.48
N MET A 537 9.39 -9.53 20.49
CA MET A 537 9.84 -8.14 20.45
C MET A 537 11.37 -8.01 20.46
N LYS A 538 12.07 -8.84 21.23
CA LYS A 538 13.54 -8.80 21.33
C LYS A 538 14.24 -9.31 20.08
N ASN A 539 13.69 -10.36 19.46
CA ASN A 539 14.29 -11.02 18.30
C ASN A 539 13.68 -10.58 16.97
N ASN A 540 12.75 -9.63 16.98
CA ASN A 540 12.26 -8.98 15.76
C ASN A 540 13.46 -8.34 15.04
N LYS A 541 13.77 -8.83 13.83
CA LYS A 541 14.94 -8.36 13.08
C LYS A 541 14.85 -6.86 12.72
N ALA A 542 13.65 -6.29 12.60
CA ALA A 542 13.47 -4.86 12.35
C ALA A 542 13.54 -3.97 13.62
N ARG A 543 13.85 -4.55 14.78
CA ARG A 543 14.10 -3.78 16.00
C ARG A 543 15.51 -3.19 15.99
N ASN A 544 15.62 -1.99 15.45
CA ASN A 544 16.89 -1.32 15.18
C ASN A 544 17.15 -0.16 16.15
N THR A 545 18.37 -0.05 16.69
CA THR A 545 18.77 1.01 17.65
C THR A 545 20.03 1.74 17.23
N TYR A 546 19.93 3.06 17.00
CA TYR A 546 21.08 3.87 16.55
C TYR A 546 21.59 4.87 17.60
N TYR A 547 20.99 4.89 18.79
CA TYR A 547 21.40 5.72 19.94
C TYR A 547 21.48 7.22 19.62
N PHE A 548 20.65 7.69 18.68
CA PHE A 548 20.69 9.04 18.09
C PHE A 548 22.02 9.45 17.44
N LEU A 549 22.99 8.54 17.25
CA LEU A 549 24.31 8.91 16.77
C LEU A 549 24.27 9.49 15.34
N PRO A 550 23.58 8.87 14.36
CA PRO A 550 23.41 9.48 13.03
C PRO A 550 22.65 10.81 13.09
N LEU A 551 21.60 10.89 13.91
CA LEU A 551 20.83 12.12 14.12
C LEU A 551 21.70 13.27 14.63
N LEU A 552 22.50 13.03 15.68
CA LEU A 552 23.38 14.02 16.28
C LEU A 552 24.45 14.49 15.29
N LEU A 553 25.05 13.59 14.50
CA LEU A 553 25.97 13.97 13.42
C LEU A 553 25.29 14.89 12.40
N GLY A 554 24.07 14.57 12.00
CA GLY A 554 23.27 15.40 11.09
C GLY A 554 22.96 16.77 11.68
N ILE A 555 22.55 16.86 12.95
CA ILE A 555 22.26 18.13 13.63
C ILE A 555 23.54 18.99 13.75
N ILE A 556 24.67 18.42 14.15
CA ILE A 556 25.96 19.12 14.22
C ILE A 556 26.32 19.68 12.85
N GLY A 557 26.13 18.89 11.78
CA GLY A 557 26.40 19.34 10.42
C GLY A 557 25.44 20.40 9.91
N LEU A 558 24.16 20.32 10.26
CA LEU A 558 23.14 21.33 9.95
C LEU A 558 23.54 22.68 10.58
N VAL A 559 23.88 22.66 11.87
CA VAL A 559 24.34 23.85 12.62
C VAL A 559 25.63 24.40 12.02
N PHE A 560 26.63 23.55 11.79
CA PHE A 560 27.89 23.95 11.16
C PHE A 560 27.66 24.60 9.78
N HIS A 561 26.84 23.98 8.94
CA HIS A 561 26.54 24.50 7.61
C HIS A 561 25.85 25.87 7.67
N PHE A 562 24.86 26.05 8.55
CA PHE A 562 24.17 27.33 8.73
C PHE A 562 25.13 28.48 9.08
N PHE A 563 26.04 28.26 10.02
CA PHE A 563 26.97 29.30 10.47
C PHE A 563 28.08 29.60 9.46
N ASN A 564 28.50 28.61 8.67
CA ASN A 564 29.61 28.78 7.73
C ASN A 564 29.18 29.21 6.31
N ASP A 565 27.99 28.83 5.84
CA ASP A 565 27.48 29.22 4.51
C ASP A 565 25.95 29.22 4.42
N ARG A 566 25.33 30.32 4.86
CA ARG A 566 23.86 30.49 4.87
C ARG A 566 23.19 30.31 3.50
N ARG A 567 23.91 30.58 2.40
CA ARG A 567 23.33 30.52 1.04
C ARG A 567 23.12 29.08 0.62
N THR A 568 24.15 28.25 0.70
CA THR A 568 24.07 26.83 0.37
C THR A 568 23.29 26.05 1.43
N PHE A 569 23.30 26.50 2.69
CA PHE A 569 22.38 25.99 3.71
C PHE A 569 20.92 26.14 3.29
N TRP A 570 20.52 27.32 2.80
CA TRP A 570 19.14 27.54 2.34
C TRP A 570 18.76 26.65 1.16
N VAL A 571 19.71 26.40 0.24
CA VAL A 571 19.50 25.46 -0.88
C VAL A 571 19.14 24.07 -0.35
N LEU A 572 19.92 23.54 0.61
CA LEU A 572 19.63 22.23 1.21
C LEU A 572 18.37 22.25 2.07
N LEU A 573 18.10 23.31 2.81
CA LEU A 573 16.88 23.42 3.61
C LEU A 573 15.63 23.38 2.72
N VAL A 574 15.61 24.12 1.62
CA VAL A 574 14.52 24.07 0.65
C VAL A 574 14.41 22.67 0.04
N PHE A 575 15.54 22.05 -0.28
CA PHE A 575 15.53 20.69 -0.80
C PHE A 575 14.87 19.72 0.20
N PHE A 576 15.32 19.72 1.45
CA PHE A 576 14.78 18.92 2.56
C PHE A 576 13.27 19.15 2.78
N LEU A 577 12.83 20.41 2.77
CA LEU A 577 11.42 20.73 2.99
C LEU A 577 10.52 20.26 1.83
N PHE A 578 10.98 20.39 0.58
CA PHE A 578 10.21 19.99 -0.59
C PHE A 578 10.13 18.46 -0.76
N THR A 579 11.18 17.73 -0.38
CA THR A 579 11.20 16.26 -0.38
C THR A 579 10.69 15.63 0.91
N GLY A 580 10.17 16.43 1.83
CA GLY A 580 9.62 15.99 3.12
C GLY A 580 8.28 16.63 3.43
N LEU A 581 8.25 17.67 4.27
CA LEU A 581 7.02 18.28 4.77
C LEU A 581 6.08 18.82 3.67
N ALA A 582 6.61 19.46 2.61
CA ALA A 582 5.77 19.96 1.53
C ALA A 582 5.16 18.82 0.70
N LEU A 583 5.87 17.69 0.59
CA LEU A 583 5.34 16.48 -0.03
C LEU A 583 4.17 15.92 0.79
N LYS A 584 4.26 15.90 2.13
CA LYS A 584 3.13 15.48 3.00
C LYS A 584 1.89 16.36 2.84
N VAL A 585 2.06 17.67 2.69
CA VAL A 585 0.94 18.58 2.37
C VAL A 585 0.30 18.21 1.03
N TYR A 586 1.12 17.89 0.02
CA TYR A 586 0.67 17.52 -1.31
C TYR A 586 -0.05 16.17 -1.35
N LEU A 587 0.50 15.15 -0.67
CA LEU A 587 -0.09 13.80 -0.59
C LEU A 587 -1.42 13.81 0.15
N ASN A 588 -1.57 14.70 1.16
CA ASN A 588 -2.78 14.85 1.96
C ASN A 588 -3.29 13.49 2.50
N GLU A 589 -2.36 12.73 3.07
CA GLU A 589 -2.55 11.34 3.49
C GLU A 589 -3.66 11.19 4.53
N ARG A 590 -4.34 10.04 4.44
CA ARG A 590 -5.44 9.61 5.31
C ARG A 590 -4.89 8.83 6.52
N PRO A 591 -5.62 8.77 7.64
CA PRO A 591 -5.21 7.99 8.80
C PRO A 591 -5.26 6.48 8.50
N PHE A 592 -4.20 5.76 8.87
CA PHE A 592 -4.15 4.29 8.89
C PHE A 592 -4.52 3.59 7.57
N GLU A 593 -3.94 4.05 6.45
CA GLU A 593 -4.08 3.35 5.17
C GLU A 593 -3.53 1.91 5.25
N PRO A 594 -4.03 0.95 4.42
CA PRO A 594 -3.59 -0.45 4.47
C PRO A 594 -2.08 -0.68 4.31
N ARG A 595 -1.39 0.27 3.69
CA ARG A 595 0.08 0.33 3.60
C ARG A 595 0.54 1.79 3.68
N GLU A 596 1.29 2.11 4.73
CA GLU A 596 1.94 3.41 4.85
C GLU A 596 3.14 3.53 3.88
N ARG A 597 3.39 4.73 3.32
CA ARG A 597 4.37 4.96 2.24
C ARG A 597 5.60 5.76 2.70
N ASP A 598 6.40 5.20 3.59
CA ASP A 598 7.63 5.83 4.11
C ASP A 598 8.68 6.08 3.01
N TYR A 599 8.75 5.18 2.02
CA TYR A 599 9.65 5.25 0.86
C TYR A 599 9.49 6.54 0.03
N ALA A 600 8.34 7.21 0.07
CA ALA A 600 8.14 8.50 -0.60
C ALA A 600 8.98 9.64 0.03
N LEU A 601 9.47 9.47 1.26
CA LEU A 601 10.20 10.49 2.04
C LEU A 601 11.73 10.41 1.93
N VAL A 602 12.25 9.39 1.24
CA VAL A 602 13.69 9.11 1.08
C VAL A 602 14.50 10.32 0.61
N GLY A 603 13.88 11.23 -0.16
CA GLY A 603 14.54 12.46 -0.61
C GLY A 603 14.88 13.44 0.50
N SER A 604 14.09 13.50 1.58
CA SER A 604 14.44 14.32 2.75
C SER A 604 15.55 13.67 3.57
N PHE A 605 15.55 12.33 3.67
CA PHE A 605 16.58 11.55 4.36
C PHE A 605 17.93 11.67 3.65
N TYR A 606 17.94 11.66 2.31
CA TYR A 606 19.10 11.95 1.47
C TYR A 606 19.73 13.30 1.84
N VAL A 607 18.92 14.36 1.96
CA VAL A 607 19.42 15.70 2.32
C VAL A 607 19.92 15.74 3.76
N PHE A 608 19.25 15.07 4.69
CA PHE A 608 19.73 15.00 6.07
C PHE A 608 21.06 14.26 6.19
N ALA A 609 21.27 13.20 5.42
CA ALA A 609 22.54 12.49 5.37
C ALA A 609 23.68 13.31 4.71
N ILE A 610 23.36 14.29 3.85
CA ILE A 610 24.34 15.31 3.45
C ILE A 610 24.80 16.09 4.68
N TRP A 611 23.89 16.48 5.58
CA TRP A 611 24.30 17.14 6.83
C TRP A 611 25.10 16.22 7.75
N ILE A 612 24.88 14.90 7.77
CA ILE A 612 25.79 13.97 8.47
C ILE A 612 27.23 14.16 7.98
N GLY A 613 27.45 14.23 6.66
CA GLY A 613 28.76 14.53 6.08
C GLY A 613 29.33 15.89 6.53
N PHE A 614 28.51 16.93 6.63
CA PHE A 614 28.92 18.21 7.23
C PHE A 614 29.30 18.07 8.71
N GLY A 615 28.59 17.24 9.47
CA GLY A 615 28.84 16.99 10.89
C GLY A 615 30.19 16.34 11.13
N VAL A 616 30.56 15.35 10.30
CA VAL A 616 31.89 14.73 10.38
C VAL A 616 33.00 15.75 10.14
N TYR A 617 32.82 16.63 9.15
CA TYR A 617 33.81 17.68 8.89
C TYR A 617 33.88 18.70 10.04
N ALA A 618 32.73 19.09 10.60
CA ALA A 618 32.66 19.99 11.76
C ALA A 618 33.39 19.42 12.98
N LEU A 619 33.21 18.13 13.28
CA LEU A 619 33.91 17.45 14.35
C LEU A 619 35.42 17.40 14.12
N TYR A 620 35.87 17.22 12.88
CA TYR A 620 37.29 17.33 12.54
C TYR A 620 37.84 18.74 12.79
N GLU A 621 37.09 19.78 12.41
CA GLU A 621 37.47 21.18 12.64
C GLU A 621 37.53 21.54 14.12
N ILE A 622 36.66 20.97 14.96
CA ILE A 622 36.72 21.11 16.41
C ILE A 622 37.91 20.33 16.98
N ALA A 623 38.10 19.08 16.55
CA ALA A 623 39.16 18.21 17.08
C ALA A 623 40.57 18.72 16.79
N LYS A 624 40.79 19.39 15.64
CA LYS A 624 42.11 19.96 15.30
C LYS A 624 42.54 21.11 16.21
N GLU A 625 41.64 21.68 17.01
CA GLU A 625 41.98 22.70 18.02
C GLU A 625 42.72 22.07 19.22
N TYR A 626 42.44 20.79 19.50
CA TYR A 626 42.99 20.07 20.65
C TYR A 626 44.03 19.02 20.26
N LEU A 627 43.96 18.49 19.03
CA LEU A 627 44.80 17.41 18.52
C LEU A 627 45.52 17.81 17.23
N LYS A 628 46.71 17.24 17.00
CA LYS A 628 47.41 17.42 15.71
C LYS A 628 46.56 16.83 14.57
N PRO A 629 46.47 17.46 13.38
CA PRO A 629 45.67 16.95 12.27
C PRO A 629 45.97 15.50 11.85
N LYS A 630 47.23 15.05 11.98
CA LYS A 630 47.64 13.67 11.71
C LYS A 630 47.01 12.63 12.65
N MET A 631 46.53 13.06 13.81
CA MET A 631 45.80 12.23 14.78
C MET A 631 44.30 12.51 14.73
N ALA A 632 43.89 13.79 14.70
CA ALA A 632 42.49 14.19 14.68
C ALA A 632 41.71 13.56 13.51
N LEU A 633 42.28 13.60 12.30
CA LEU A 633 41.63 13.10 11.10
C LEU A 633 41.28 11.60 11.17
N PRO A 634 42.23 10.66 11.37
CA PRO A 634 41.89 9.24 11.43
C PRO A 634 40.99 8.90 12.60
N ILE A 635 41.13 9.56 13.76
CA ILE A 635 40.27 9.34 14.92
C ILE A 635 38.82 9.72 14.61
N ILE A 636 38.59 10.93 14.11
CA ILE A 636 37.24 11.41 13.81
C ILE A 636 36.59 10.55 12.72
N LEU A 637 37.31 10.24 11.64
CA LEU A 637 36.77 9.36 10.59
C LEU A 637 36.44 7.96 11.13
N ALA A 638 37.30 7.35 11.95
CA ALA A 638 37.02 6.04 12.52
C ALA A 638 35.78 6.07 13.43
N VAL A 639 35.69 7.04 14.34
CA VAL A 639 34.56 7.18 15.27
C VAL A 639 33.26 7.44 14.52
N THR A 640 33.25 8.34 13.52
CA THR A 640 32.02 8.65 12.78
C THR A 640 31.64 7.57 11.78
N THR A 641 32.59 6.82 11.22
CA THR A 641 32.29 5.60 10.44
C THR A 641 31.61 4.55 11.31
N LEU A 642 32.09 4.34 12.54
CA LEU A 642 31.46 3.44 13.49
C LEU A 642 30.06 3.92 13.92
N ALA A 643 29.93 5.20 14.23
CA ALA A 643 28.69 5.80 14.75
C ALA A 643 27.59 6.03 13.70
N GLY A 644 27.92 6.02 12.41
CA GLY A 644 26.96 6.20 11.31
C GLY A 644 26.90 4.96 10.42
N PRO A 645 27.71 4.88 9.35
CA PRO A 645 27.64 3.79 8.38
C PRO A 645 27.67 2.38 8.97
N VAL A 646 28.61 2.07 9.87
CA VAL A 646 28.75 0.71 10.41
C VAL A 646 27.58 0.37 11.31
N LEU A 647 27.19 1.27 12.22
CA LEU A 647 26.04 1.05 13.11
C LEU A 647 24.77 0.80 12.30
N LEU A 648 24.46 1.67 11.32
CA LEU A 648 23.31 1.52 10.43
C LEU A 648 23.39 0.20 9.65
N ALA A 649 24.55 -0.13 9.07
CA ALA A 649 24.73 -1.39 8.35
C ALA A 649 24.53 -2.62 9.24
N THR A 650 25.00 -2.60 10.48
CA THR A 650 24.91 -3.75 11.39
C THR A 650 23.54 -3.94 11.99
N GLN A 651 22.78 -2.87 12.19
CA GLN A 651 21.41 -2.96 12.69
C GLN A 651 20.48 -3.39 11.56
N ASN A 652 20.63 -2.81 10.37
CA ASN A 652 19.67 -3.03 9.28
C ASN A 652 20.04 -4.19 8.34
N TRP A 653 21.02 -5.03 8.66
CA TRP A 653 21.45 -6.07 7.71
C TRP A 653 20.41 -7.18 7.61
N ASP A 654 19.93 -7.70 8.74
CA ASP A 654 19.16 -8.93 8.81
C ASP A 654 17.67 -8.76 8.49
N ASP A 655 17.13 -7.55 8.63
CA ASP A 655 15.78 -7.17 8.19
C ASP A 655 15.72 -6.66 6.74
N HIS A 656 16.83 -6.20 6.18
CA HIS A 656 16.93 -5.81 4.76
C HIS A 656 17.52 -6.89 3.86
N ASP A 657 17.98 -8.01 4.43
CA ASP A 657 18.39 -9.18 3.67
C ASP A 657 17.17 -9.90 3.09
N ARG A 658 16.98 -9.72 1.79
CA ARG A 658 15.96 -10.40 0.99
C ARG A 658 16.53 -11.54 0.15
N SER A 659 17.82 -11.83 0.32
CA SER A 659 18.44 -12.94 -0.40
C SER A 659 17.74 -14.25 -0.04
N ASN A 660 17.62 -15.11 -1.05
CA ASN A 660 16.94 -16.40 -0.94
C ASN A 660 15.48 -16.32 -0.47
N ARG A 661 14.77 -15.20 -0.52
CA ARG A 661 13.35 -15.17 -0.16
C ARG A 661 12.48 -15.59 -1.35
N TYR A 662 11.58 -16.57 -1.14
CA TYR A 662 10.73 -17.15 -2.20
C TYR A 662 9.24 -17.19 -1.82
N THR A 663 8.85 -16.54 -0.72
CA THR A 663 7.53 -16.69 -0.09
C THR A 663 6.40 -16.13 -0.97
N ALA A 664 6.58 -14.97 -1.59
CA ALA A 664 5.59 -14.38 -2.50
C ALA A 664 5.43 -15.19 -3.81
N GLN A 665 6.54 -15.70 -4.38
CA GLN A 665 6.49 -16.60 -5.54
C GLN A 665 5.74 -17.90 -5.21
N SER A 666 6.06 -18.50 -4.06
CA SER A 666 5.44 -19.74 -3.58
C SER A 666 3.93 -19.56 -3.39
N MET A 667 3.52 -18.45 -2.76
CA MET A 667 2.11 -18.08 -2.63
C MET A 667 1.40 -18.02 -3.99
N GLY A 668 1.96 -17.30 -4.96
CA GLY A 668 1.35 -17.17 -6.29
C GLY A 668 1.11 -18.53 -6.95
N LYS A 669 2.05 -19.47 -6.80
CA LYS A 669 1.90 -20.85 -7.29
C LYS A 669 0.84 -21.64 -6.52
N MET A 670 0.80 -21.53 -5.18
CA MET A 670 -0.21 -22.20 -4.36
C MET A 670 -1.64 -21.81 -4.76
N TYR A 671 -1.90 -20.54 -5.05
CA TYR A 671 -3.22 -20.09 -5.52
C TYR A 671 -3.59 -20.76 -6.85
N LEU A 672 -2.65 -20.81 -7.80
CA LEU A 672 -2.88 -21.42 -9.11
C LEU A 672 -3.04 -22.95 -8.99
N ASP A 673 -2.20 -23.61 -8.19
CA ASP A 673 -2.23 -25.06 -7.97
C ASP A 673 -3.49 -25.54 -7.27
N SER A 674 -4.14 -24.65 -6.54
CA SER A 674 -5.41 -24.91 -5.88
C SER A 674 -6.60 -24.89 -6.85
N CYS A 675 -6.43 -24.36 -8.06
CA CYS A 675 -7.47 -24.29 -9.09
C CYS A 675 -7.44 -25.49 -10.04
N ASP A 676 -8.61 -25.98 -10.42
CA ASP A 676 -8.77 -26.95 -11.52
C ASP A 676 -8.34 -26.38 -12.89
N GLU A 677 -8.16 -27.25 -13.89
CA GLU A 677 -7.80 -26.82 -15.26
C GLU A 677 -8.85 -25.88 -15.88
N ASN A 678 -8.37 -24.84 -16.59
CA ASN A 678 -9.19 -23.83 -17.28
C ASN A 678 -10.18 -23.06 -16.37
N ALA A 679 -9.93 -23.03 -15.06
CA ALA A 679 -10.74 -22.33 -14.08
C ALA A 679 -10.79 -20.81 -14.30
N ILE A 680 -11.81 -20.17 -13.74
CA ILE A 680 -11.88 -18.71 -13.52
C ILE A 680 -11.67 -18.47 -12.02
N LEU A 681 -10.66 -17.68 -11.66
CA LEU A 681 -10.35 -17.29 -10.29
C LEU A 681 -10.62 -15.79 -10.12
N PHE A 682 -11.61 -15.45 -9.30
CA PHE A 682 -11.84 -14.09 -8.86
C PHE A 682 -10.87 -13.73 -7.72
N THR A 683 -10.12 -12.66 -7.89
CA THR A 683 -9.20 -12.09 -6.90
C THR A 683 -9.70 -10.73 -6.43
N ILE A 684 -9.21 -10.26 -5.28
CA ILE A 684 -9.76 -9.06 -4.65
C ILE A 684 -8.82 -7.86 -4.84
N GLY A 685 -7.52 -7.99 -4.60
CA GLY A 685 -6.62 -6.85 -4.51
C GLY A 685 -5.27 -7.06 -5.17
N ASP A 686 -4.32 -6.21 -4.81
CA ASP A 686 -2.99 -6.20 -5.41
C ASP A 686 -2.15 -7.41 -4.94
N ASN A 687 -2.23 -7.75 -3.64
CA ASN A 687 -1.38 -8.80 -3.04
C ASN A 687 -1.68 -10.21 -3.55
N ASP A 688 -2.94 -10.55 -3.82
CA ASP A 688 -3.29 -11.83 -4.44
C ASP A 688 -3.08 -11.78 -5.96
N THR A 689 -3.42 -10.67 -6.62
CA THR A 689 -3.37 -10.56 -8.10
C THR A 689 -1.95 -10.46 -8.68
N PHE A 690 -1.07 -9.62 -8.14
CA PHE A 690 0.20 -9.30 -8.80
C PHE A 690 1.20 -10.45 -8.76
N ALA A 691 1.22 -11.25 -7.68
CA ALA A 691 2.02 -12.47 -7.62
C ALA A 691 1.56 -13.51 -8.65
N LEU A 692 0.24 -13.61 -8.87
CA LEU A 692 -0.34 -14.47 -9.89
C LEU A 692 0.00 -14.01 -11.31
N TRP A 693 -0.11 -12.70 -11.58
CA TRP A 693 0.29 -12.12 -12.86
C TRP A 693 1.77 -12.38 -13.16
N TYR A 694 2.64 -12.23 -12.17
CA TYR A 694 4.06 -12.59 -12.28
C TYR A 694 4.24 -14.06 -12.64
N ALA A 695 3.62 -14.98 -11.90
CA ALA A 695 3.72 -16.43 -12.16
C ALA A 695 3.27 -16.80 -13.58
N GLN A 696 2.18 -16.21 -14.08
CA GLN A 696 1.66 -16.48 -15.42
C GLN A 696 2.48 -15.82 -16.54
N ASN A 697 2.83 -14.54 -16.39
CA ASN A 697 3.48 -13.76 -17.46
C ASN A 697 4.98 -14.02 -17.57
N ILE A 698 5.66 -14.21 -16.44
CA ILE A 698 7.11 -14.37 -16.40
C ILE A 698 7.48 -15.85 -16.39
N GLU A 699 6.90 -16.64 -15.49
CA GLU A 699 7.27 -18.05 -15.34
C GLU A 699 6.48 -18.99 -16.25
N GLY A 700 5.42 -18.51 -16.89
CA GLY A 700 4.55 -19.33 -17.73
C GLY A 700 3.75 -20.37 -16.95
N TYR A 701 3.53 -20.15 -15.65
CA TYR A 701 2.91 -21.11 -14.76
C TYR A 701 1.38 -21.04 -14.83
N ARG A 702 0.69 -22.17 -15.03
CA ARG A 702 -0.79 -22.28 -15.03
C ARG A 702 -1.50 -21.19 -15.85
N GLN A 703 -1.01 -20.96 -17.08
CA GLN A 703 -1.59 -20.02 -18.05
C GLN A 703 -2.98 -20.42 -18.57
N ASP A 704 -3.51 -21.57 -18.15
CA ASP A 704 -4.89 -22.02 -18.38
C ASP A 704 -5.91 -21.32 -17.46
N VAL A 705 -5.51 -20.94 -16.25
CA VAL A 705 -6.39 -20.29 -15.27
C VAL A 705 -6.62 -18.82 -15.64
N ARG A 706 -7.88 -18.37 -15.65
CA ARG A 706 -8.25 -16.98 -15.88
C ARG A 706 -8.33 -16.22 -14.56
N ILE A 707 -7.42 -15.30 -14.30
CA ILE A 707 -7.46 -14.42 -13.13
C ILE A 707 -8.33 -13.21 -13.43
N VAL A 708 -9.30 -12.91 -12.58
CA VAL A 708 -10.19 -11.74 -12.67
C VAL A 708 -10.13 -10.96 -11.36
N ASN A 709 -9.39 -9.85 -11.34
CA ASN A 709 -9.34 -8.93 -10.22
C ASN A 709 -10.63 -8.11 -10.15
N THR A 710 -11.40 -8.30 -9.08
CA THR A 710 -12.74 -7.72 -8.92
C THR A 710 -12.74 -6.21 -8.70
N SER A 711 -11.65 -5.62 -8.18
CA SER A 711 -11.46 -4.16 -8.10
C SER A 711 -11.21 -3.54 -9.47
N LEU A 712 -10.60 -4.26 -10.42
CA LEU A 712 -10.44 -3.82 -11.81
C LEU A 712 -11.67 -4.19 -12.67
N PHE A 713 -12.44 -5.21 -12.28
CA PHE A 713 -13.61 -5.72 -13.01
C PHE A 713 -14.86 -4.83 -13.00
N GLN A 714 -14.70 -3.56 -12.65
CA GLN A 714 -15.66 -2.48 -12.85
C GLN A 714 -15.27 -1.54 -14.01
N THR A 715 -14.07 -1.72 -14.57
CA THR A 715 -13.56 -0.90 -15.66
C THR A 715 -13.79 -1.58 -17.00
N ASP A 716 -14.21 -0.81 -18.00
CA ASP A 716 -14.56 -1.30 -19.33
C ASP A 716 -13.39 -1.96 -20.06
N TRP A 717 -12.20 -1.36 -20.01
CA TRP A 717 -10.98 -1.90 -20.59
C TRP A 717 -10.62 -3.28 -20.01
N TYR A 718 -10.77 -3.47 -18.70
CA TYR A 718 -10.42 -4.74 -18.06
C TYR A 718 -11.45 -5.82 -18.39
N ILE A 719 -12.73 -5.47 -18.45
CA ILE A 719 -13.80 -6.37 -18.90
C ILE A 719 -13.52 -6.82 -20.35
N ASP A 720 -13.14 -5.89 -21.24
CA ASP A 720 -12.78 -6.23 -22.62
C ASP A 720 -11.57 -7.16 -22.70
N ASP A 721 -10.56 -6.96 -21.86
CA ASP A 721 -9.37 -7.83 -21.82
C ASP A 721 -9.70 -9.23 -21.29
N MET A 722 -10.59 -9.36 -20.29
CA MET A 722 -11.07 -10.66 -19.81
C MET A 722 -11.89 -11.42 -20.85
N LYS A 723 -12.51 -10.70 -21.79
CA LYS A 723 -13.27 -11.27 -22.92
C LYS A 723 -12.40 -11.61 -24.13
N LYS A 724 -11.07 -11.46 -24.03
CA LYS A 724 -10.09 -11.93 -25.02
C LYS A 724 -9.39 -13.19 -24.53
N LYS A 725 -8.95 -14.03 -25.47
CA LYS A 725 -8.11 -15.18 -25.16
C LYS A 725 -6.74 -14.68 -24.69
N ALA A 726 -6.21 -15.23 -23.59
CA ALA A 726 -4.86 -14.92 -23.11
C ALA A 726 -4.11 -16.23 -22.87
N TRP A 727 -2.99 -16.39 -23.57
CA TRP A 727 -2.23 -17.64 -23.63
C TRP A 727 -3.14 -18.84 -23.96
N SER A 728 -3.17 -19.86 -23.09
CA SER A 728 -4.06 -21.02 -23.19
C SER A 728 -5.45 -20.81 -22.61
N SER A 729 -5.65 -19.82 -21.73
CA SER A 729 -6.94 -19.57 -21.06
C SER A 729 -7.98 -18.97 -22.01
N ASP A 730 -9.17 -19.56 -22.04
CA ASP A 730 -10.28 -19.05 -22.83
C ASP A 730 -10.90 -17.77 -22.25
N PRO A 731 -11.54 -16.93 -23.09
CA PRO A 731 -12.29 -15.75 -22.64
C PRO A 731 -13.30 -16.08 -21.54
N ILE A 732 -13.60 -15.10 -20.68
CA ILE A 732 -14.74 -15.24 -19.76
C ILE A 732 -16.04 -15.42 -20.55
N PRO A 733 -16.96 -16.28 -20.10
CA PRO A 733 -18.30 -16.36 -20.68
C PRO A 733 -19.09 -15.10 -20.30
N SER A 734 -19.72 -14.45 -21.27
CA SER A 734 -20.44 -13.18 -21.06
C SER A 734 -21.44 -12.96 -22.20
N GLN A 735 -22.65 -12.49 -21.88
CA GLN A 735 -23.64 -12.08 -22.90
C GLN A 735 -23.63 -10.57 -23.15
N LEU A 736 -23.16 -9.79 -22.16
CA LEU A 736 -23.09 -8.34 -22.27
C LEU A 736 -22.03 -7.93 -23.29
N THR A 737 -22.26 -6.83 -24.00
CA THR A 737 -21.37 -6.25 -25.01
C THR A 737 -20.74 -4.95 -24.48
N HIS A 738 -19.72 -4.43 -25.17
CA HIS A 738 -19.01 -3.22 -24.73
C HIS A 738 -19.96 -2.04 -24.46
N ASP A 739 -21.01 -1.88 -25.27
CA ASP A 739 -22.01 -0.82 -25.08
C ASP A 739 -22.77 -0.92 -23.74
N ASP A 740 -22.88 -2.13 -23.18
CA ASP A 740 -23.60 -2.39 -21.94
C ASP A 740 -22.82 -1.96 -20.70
N TYR A 741 -21.47 -1.99 -20.74
CA TYR A 741 -20.60 -1.75 -19.58
C TYR A 741 -19.51 -0.70 -19.80
N LYS A 742 -19.46 -0.02 -20.95
CA LYS A 742 -18.59 1.15 -21.14
C LYS A 742 -18.80 2.20 -20.05
N PHE A 743 -17.83 3.07 -19.82
CA PHE A 743 -17.93 4.11 -18.79
C PHE A 743 -19.25 4.91 -18.87
N GLY A 744 -20.01 5.00 -17.77
CA GLY A 744 -21.31 5.65 -17.71
C GLY A 744 -22.51 4.73 -17.99
N SER A 745 -22.29 3.52 -18.51
CA SER A 745 -23.33 2.49 -18.71
C SER A 745 -23.29 1.48 -17.57
N ARG A 746 -24.43 1.28 -16.87
CA ARG A 746 -24.59 0.27 -15.81
C ARG A 746 -23.45 0.26 -14.77
N ASP A 747 -22.91 1.43 -14.43
CA ASP A 747 -21.94 1.57 -13.33
C ASP A 747 -22.54 1.10 -12.00
N PHE A 748 -23.85 1.32 -11.87
CA PHE A 748 -24.72 0.80 -10.82
C PHE A 748 -26.08 0.40 -11.41
N LEU A 749 -26.72 -0.60 -10.82
CA LEU A 749 -28.10 -1.01 -11.08
C LEU A 749 -28.96 -0.76 -9.85
N PHE A 750 -30.15 -0.18 -10.02
CA PHE A 750 -31.09 0.05 -8.92
C PHE A 750 -32.15 -1.05 -8.84
N TYR A 751 -32.53 -1.41 -7.62
CA TYR A 751 -33.64 -2.31 -7.41
C TYR A 751 -34.95 -1.67 -7.90
N GLN A 752 -35.65 -2.39 -8.78
CA GLN A 752 -37.00 -2.05 -9.20
C GLN A 752 -37.91 -3.22 -8.85
N GLU A 753 -38.82 -3.00 -7.91
CA GLU A 753 -39.78 -4.03 -7.52
C GLU A 753 -40.66 -4.43 -8.71
N THR A 754 -40.75 -5.73 -8.94
CA THR A 754 -41.62 -6.33 -9.96
C THR A 754 -42.60 -7.32 -9.33
N SER A 755 -43.48 -7.92 -10.12
CA SER A 755 -44.48 -8.87 -9.62
C SER A 755 -43.92 -10.26 -9.30
N GLN A 756 -42.64 -10.53 -9.57
CA GLN A 756 -41.99 -11.81 -9.31
C GLN A 756 -40.85 -11.65 -8.32
N ASP A 757 -41.02 -12.25 -7.15
CA ASP A 757 -40.03 -12.19 -6.07
C ASP A 757 -38.74 -12.93 -6.42
N THR A 758 -38.81 -13.99 -7.24
CA THR A 758 -37.66 -14.81 -7.65
C THR A 758 -37.58 -14.96 -9.16
N LEU A 759 -36.40 -14.76 -9.73
CA LEU A 759 -36.16 -14.87 -11.17
C LEU A 759 -34.98 -15.77 -11.51
N ASP A 760 -35.13 -16.58 -12.57
CA ASP A 760 -34.02 -17.33 -13.17
C ASP A 760 -32.92 -16.38 -13.66
N ILE A 761 -31.66 -16.71 -13.40
CA ILE A 761 -30.51 -15.85 -13.69
C ILE A 761 -30.42 -15.42 -15.15
N LYS A 762 -30.84 -16.25 -16.11
CA LYS A 762 -30.84 -15.86 -17.54
C LYS A 762 -31.92 -14.82 -17.81
N ARG A 763 -33.10 -14.94 -17.19
CA ARG A 763 -34.14 -13.92 -17.28
C ARG A 763 -33.72 -12.63 -16.59
N TRP A 764 -33.07 -12.75 -15.44
CA TRP A 764 -32.53 -11.61 -14.69
C TRP A 764 -31.47 -10.87 -15.52
N MET A 765 -30.50 -11.57 -16.10
CA MET A 765 -29.49 -10.96 -16.96
C MET A 765 -30.06 -10.39 -18.27
N ASN A 766 -31.12 -11.00 -18.83
CA ASN A 766 -31.83 -10.44 -19.97
C ASN A 766 -32.58 -9.14 -19.65
N TRP A 767 -33.05 -8.96 -18.40
CA TRP A 767 -33.57 -7.68 -17.94
C TRP A 767 -32.46 -6.64 -17.89
N VAL A 768 -31.33 -6.99 -17.25
CA VAL A 768 -30.17 -6.10 -17.14
C VAL A 768 -29.67 -5.67 -18.51
N ALA A 769 -29.58 -6.59 -19.48
CA ALA A 769 -29.15 -6.31 -20.86
C ALA A 769 -30.16 -5.51 -21.70
N ASN A 770 -31.33 -5.14 -21.15
CA ASN A 770 -32.38 -4.43 -21.87
C ASN A 770 -32.41 -2.94 -21.50
N ASP A 771 -32.41 -2.05 -22.50
CA ASP A 771 -32.44 -0.58 -22.33
C ASP A 771 -33.84 0.04 -22.52
N SER A 772 -34.91 -0.75 -22.41
CA SER A 772 -36.28 -0.25 -22.50
C SER A 772 -36.65 0.66 -21.32
N GLU A 773 -37.68 1.50 -21.48
CA GLU A 773 -38.24 2.28 -20.38
C GLU A 773 -38.73 1.42 -19.21
N ALA A 774 -39.07 0.14 -19.44
CA ALA A 774 -39.53 -0.77 -18.39
C ALA A 774 -38.39 -1.27 -17.47
N THR A 775 -37.14 -1.23 -17.95
CA THR A 775 -35.94 -1.78 -17.29
C THR A 775 -34.98 -0.68 -16.84
N THR A 776 -35.47 0.55 -16.78
CA THR A 776 -34.71 1.73 -16.38
C THR A 776 -35.52 2.61 -15.42
N ILE A 777 -34.83 3.35 -14.57
CA ILE A 777 -35.40 4.26 -13.57
C ILE A 777 -34.87 5.68 -13.83
N ALA A 778 -35.75 6.68 -13.76
CA ALA A 778 -35.36 8.08 -13.77
C ALA A 778 -34.91 8.52 -12.36
N LEU A 779 -33.70 9.08 -12.27
CA LEU A 779 -33.15 9.63 -11.04
C LEU A 779 -33.58 11.09 -10.85
N GLU A 780 -33.51 11.58 -9.61
CA GLU A 780 -33.81 12.98 -9.28
C GLU A 780 -32.90 13.97 -10.03
N SER A 781 -31.70 13.55 -10.43
CA SER A 781 -30.77 14.33 -11.26
C SER A 781 -31.23 14.51 -12.72
N GLY A 782 -32.31 13.84 -13.12
CA GLY A 782 -32.75 13.74 -14.51
C GLY A 782 -31.99 12.68 -15.32
N GLN A 783 -31.03 11.99 -14.70
CA GLN A 783 -30.36 10.84 -15.29
C GLN A 783 -31.29 9.61 -15.36
N ILE A 784 -30.93 8.66 -16.22
CA ILE A 784 -31.60 7.36 -16.29
C ILE A 784 -30.58 6.31 -15.88
N ALA A 785 -30.95 5.46 -14.94
CA ALA A 785 -30.16 4.33 -14.51
C ALA A 785 -30.85 3.02 -14.87
N ASN A 786 -30.07 1.98 -15.18
CA ASN A 786 -30.62 0.65 -15.39
C ASN A 786 -31.05 0.03 -14.05
N SER A 787 -32.02 -0.87 -14.11
CA SER A 787 -32.55 -1.54 -12.93
C SER A 787 -32.30 -3.03 -12.93
N PHE A 788 -32.54 -3.65 -11.78
CA PHE A 788 -32.69 -5.10 -11.67
C PHE A 788 -34.06 -5.46 -11.06
N PRO A 789 -34.70 -6.55 -11.53
CA PRO A 789 -36.14 -6.78 -11.32
C PRO A 789 -36.51 -7.55 -10.04
N SER A 790 -35.53 -8.19 -9.39
CA SER A 790 -35.74 -9.05 -8.22
C SER A 790 -34.44 -9.15 -7.43
N LYS A 791 -34.58 -9.17 -6.08
CA LYS A 791 -33.48 -9.43 -5.16
C LYS A 791 -33.15 -10.91 -5.02
N ILE A 792 -34.03 -11.82 -5.44
CA ILE A 792 -33.79 -13.26 -5.35
C ILE A 792 -33.52 -13.82 -6.75
N ILE A 793 -32.29 -14.24 -6.99
CA ILE A 793 -31.87 -14.82 -8.27
C ILE A 793 -31.75 -16.34 -8.11
N ARG A 794 -32.40 -17.09 -9.00
CA ARG A 794 -32.29 -18.55 -9.10
C ARG A 794 -31.29 -18.95 -10.17
N VAL A 795 -30.24 -19.64 -9.78
CA VAL A 795 -29.24 -20.23 -10.66
C VAL A 795 -29.57 -21.72 -10.84
N PRO A 796 -30.05 -22.16 -12.02
CA PRO A 796 -30.33 -23.57 -12.26
C PRO A 796 -29.02 -24.37 -12.31
N VAL A 797 -29.05 -25.62 -11.84
CA VAL A 797 -27.91 -26.54 -11.98
C VAL A 797 -28.31 -27.76 -12.80
N ASP A 798 -27.50 -28.04 -13.82
CA ASP A 798 -27.59 -29.25 -14.62
C ASP A 798 -26.63 -30.30 -14.08
N LYS A 799 -27.18 -31.28 -13.35
CA LYS A 799 -26.42 -32.36 -12.71
C LYS A 799 -25.52 -33.11 -13.69
N GLU A 800 -25.97 -33.35 -14.93
CA GLU A 800 -25.16 -34.07 -15.93
C GLU A 800 -23.93 -33.27 -16.35
N THR A 801 -24.08 -31.96 -16.56
CA THR A 801 -22.98 -31.07 -16.93
C THR A 801 -22.00 -30.86 -15.77
N VAL A 802 -22.49 -30.68 -14.55
CA VAL A 802 -21.69 -30.58 -13.32
C VAL A 802 -20.76 -31.79 -13.16
N LEU A 803 -21.30 -33.01 -13.33
CA LEU A 803 -20.52 -34.25 -13.23
C LEU A 803 -19.57 -34.45 -14.41
N ARG A 804 -20.03 -34.17 -15.65
CA ARG A 804 -19.22 -34.32 -16.87
C ARG A 804 -17.95 -33.46 -16.84
N ASN A 805 -18.03 -32.26 -16.27
CA ASN A 805 -16.91 -31.32 -16.19
C ASN A 805 -16.11 -31.43 -14.89
N GLY A 806 -16.40 -32.42 -14.03
CA GLY A 806 -15.65 -32.65 -12.79
C GLY A 806 -15.80 -31.53 -11.75
N ILE A 807 -16.92 -30.78 -11.77
CA ILE A 807 -17.17 -29.74 -10.76
C ILE A 807 -17.41 -30.40 -9.40
N VAL A 808 -18.14 -31.51 -9.38
CA VAL A 808 -18.42 -32.34 -8.20
C VAL A 808 -18.01 -33.79 -8.52
N PRO A 809 -17.37 -34.53 -7.59
CA PRO A 809 -17.02 -35.92 -7.80
C PRO A 809 -18.26 -36.83 -7.89
N GLN A 810 -18.13 -37.96 -8.56
CA GLN A 810 -19.25 -38.86 -8.85
C GLN A 810 -19.92 -39.44 -7.58
N GLU A 811 -19.16 -39.60 -6.50
CA GLU A 811 -19.65 -40.06 -5.19
C GLU A 811 -20.59 -39.07 -4.51
N ASP A 812 -20.42 -37.78 -4.77
CA ASP A 812 -21.25 -36.70 -4.23
C ASP A 812 -22.39 -36.29 -5.15
N ALA A 813 -22.64 -37.06 -6.22
CA ALA A 813 -23.67 -36.76 -7.19
C ALA A 813 -25.06 -36.54 -6.55
N ASP A 814 -25.36 -37.25 -5.47
CA ASP A 814 -26.66 -37.19 -4.78
C ASP A 814 -26.83 -35.95 -3.90
N LEU A 815 -25.75 -35.23 -3.61
CA LEU A 815 -25.76 -33.96 -2.86
C LEU A 815 -26.02 -32.74 -3.75
N ILE A 816 -25.98 -32.92 -5.08
CA ILE A 816 -26.15 -31.84 -6.05
C ILE A 816 -27.59 -31.29 -5.97
N VAL A 817 -27.72 -30.02 -5.63
CA VAL A 817 -29.02 -29.33 -5.60
C VAL A 817 -29.50 -29.01 -7.02
N PRO A 818 -30.82 -28.98 -7.29
CA PRO A 818 -31.34 -28.67 -8.61
C PRO A 818 -31.19 -27.19 -9.02
N TYR A 819 -31.03 -26.30 -8.04
CA TYR A 819 -30.80 -24.86 -8.22
C TYR A 819 -30.18 -24.24 -6.96
N ILE A 820 -29.55 -23.08 -7.11
CA ILE A 820 -29.05 -22.21 -6.05
C ILE A 820 -29.89 -20.93 -6.07
N ASP A 821 -30.48 -20.54 -4.94
CA ASP A 821 -31.12 -19.24 -4.78
C ASP A 821 -30.15 -18.30 -4.04
N ILE A 822 -29.88 -17.12 -4.61
CA ILE A 822 -29.10 -16.06 -3.99
C ILE A 822 -29.99 -14.86 -3.68
N GLU A 823 -29.74 -14.19 -2.56
CA GLU A 823 -30.45 -12.99 -2.13
C GLU A 823 -29.51 -11.78 -2.10
N LEU A 824 -29.77 -10.81 -2.98
CA LEU A 824 -29.05 -9.56 -3.06
C LEU A 824 -29.39 -8.69 -1.84
N LYS A 825 -28.35 -8.25 -1.12
CA LYS A 825 -28.48 -7.28 -0.02
C LYS A 825 -28.37 -5.86 -0.57
N GLY A 826 -29.31 -4.99 -0.18
CA GLY A 826 -29.37 -3.59 -0.61
C GLY A 826 -30.17 -3.34 -1.90
N ASP A 827 -30.26 -2.08 -2.29
CA ASP A 827 -31.03 -1.60 -3.45
C ASP A 827 -30.13 -1.18 -4.63
N ILE A 828 -28.82 -1.33 -4.50
CA ILE A 828 -27.82 -0.94 -5.51
C ILE A 828 -26.87 -2.12 -5.75
N LEU A 829 -26.64 -2.46 -7.01
CA LEU A 829 -25.64 -3.44 -7.42
C LEU A 829 -24.60 -2.79 -8.33
N TYR A 830 -23.32 -2.93 -8.00
CA TYR A 830 -22.22 -2.36 -8.78
C TYR A 830 -21.84 -3.21 -10.00
N LYS A 831 -21.24 -2.55 -11.00
CA LYS A 831 -20.83 -3.15 -12.28
C LYS A 831 -19.99 -4.42 -12.14
N ASN A 832 -19.01 -4.45 -11.24
CA ASN A 832 -18.19 -5.65 -11.02
C ASN A 832 -19.03 -6.86 -10.61
N ARG A 833 -19.98 -6.71 -9.67
CA ARG A 833 -20.90 -7.78 -9.26
C ARG A 833 -21.86 -8.17 -10.37
N MET A 834 -22.36 -7.20 -11.14
CA MET A 834 -23.17 -7.46 -12.35
C MET A 834 -22.39 -8.34 -13.35
N MET A 835 -21.14 -8.01 -13.65
CA MET A 835 -20.31 -8.78 -14.58
C MET A 835 -19.97 -10.18 -14.04
N MET A 836 -19.78 -10.31 -12.73
CA MET A 836 -19.61 -11.63 -12.10
C MET A 836 -20.88 -12.49 -12.25
N LEU A 837 -22.08 -11.92 -12.04
CA LEU A 837 -23.35 -12.61 -12.30
C LEU A 837 -23.54 -12.97 -13.78
N ASP A 838 -23.08 -12.11 -14.70
CA ASP A 838 -23.06 -12.40 -16.14
C ASP A 838 -22.21 -13.64 -16.47
N ILE A 839 -21.04 -13.78 -15.83
CA ILE A 839 -20.21 -14.98 -15.92
C ILE A 839 -20.98 -16.21 -15.43
N ILE A 840 -21.62 -16.15 -14.26
CA ILE A 840 -22.41 -17.28 -13.72
C ILE A 840 -23.53 -17.68 -14.71
N ALA A 841 -24.25 -16.70 -15.25
CA ALA A 841 -25.38 -16.92 -16.15
C ALA A 841 -24.99 -17.63 -17.46
N ASN A 842 -23.75 -17.40 -17.93
CA ASN A 842 -23.26 -17.87 -19.22
C ASN A 842 -22.29 -19.06 -19.12
N ASN A 843 -21.77 -19.37 -17.94
CA ASN A 843 -20.83 -20.47 -17.75
C ASN A 843 -21.48 -21.87 -17.87
N ASN A 844 -22.77 -22.02 -17.52
CA ASN A 844 -23.50 -23.31 -17.52
C ASN A 844 -22.74 -24.47 -16.84
N TRP A 845 -21.93 -24.20 -15.81
CA TRP A 845 -21.07 -25.19 -15.13
C TRP A 845 -20.02 -25.85 -16.05
N GLU A 846 -19.61 -25.18 -17.13
CA GLU A 846 -18.57 -25.64 -18.06
C GLU A 846 -17.16 -25.40 -17.53
N ARG A 847 -16.92 -24.24 -16.91
CA ARG A 847 -15.64 -23.91 -16.27
C ARG A 847 -15.79 -23.90 -14.74
N PRO A 848 -14.82 -24.44 -14.00
CA PRO A 848 -14.73 -24.24 -12.56
C PRO A 848 -14.60 -22.74 -12.21
N ILE A 849 -15.32 -22.30 -11.18
CA ILE A 849 -15.28 -20.92 -10.68
C ILE A 849 -14.75 -20.93 -9.26
N TYR A 850 -13.75 -20.09 -9.02
CA TYR A 850 -13.06 -19.96 -7.76
C TYR A 850 -13.03 -18.52 -7.29
N PHE A 851 -12.91 -18.36 -5.97
CA PHE A 851 -12.73 -17.07 -5.30
C PHE A 851 -11.50 -17.16 -4.39
N SER A 852 -10.66 -16.12 -4.39
CA SER A 852 -9.63 -15.99 -3.37
C SER A 852 -10.25 -15.80 -1.97
N GLY A 853 -9.52 -16.24 -0.94
CA GLY A 853 -9.83 -15.86 0.45
C GLY A 853 -9.41 -14.42 0.77
N GLY A 854 -9.87 -13.92 1.92
CA GLY A 854 -9.41 -12.64 2.49
C GLY A 854 -10.45 -11.52 2.50
N SER A 855 -11.63 -11.72 1.90
CA SER A 855 -12.80 -10.86 2.15
C SER A 855 -13.83 -11.60 3.00
N PHE A 856 -14.64 -10.82 3.71
CA PHE A 856 -15.82 -11.29 4.45
C PHE A 856 -17.13 -10.71 3.89
N GLY A 857 -17.08 -9.88 2.84
CA GLY A 857 -18.28 -9.41 2.15
C GLY A 857 -19.06 -10.56 1.53
N ASP A 858 -20.39 -10.58 1.66
CA ASP A 858 -21.21 -11.62 1.01
C ASP A 858 -21.19 -11.49 -0.51
N ASP A 859 -21.15 -10.25 -1.01
CA ASP A 859 -21.14 -9.90 -2.42
C ASP A 859 -19.83 -10.29 -3.12
N ASP A 860 -18.69 -10.33 -2.41
CA ASP A 860 -17.41 -10.85 -2.95
C ASP A 860 -17.51 -12.32 -3.38
N TYR A 861 -18.41 -13.08 -2.76
CA TYR A 861 -18.70 -14.48 -3.09
C TYR A 861 -20.08 -14.65 -3.76
N LEU A 862 -20.63 -13.57 -4.34
CA LEU A 862 -21.95 -13.53 -4.99
C LEU A 862 -23.10 -14.07 -4.13
N TRP A 863 -23.03 -13.85 -2.82
CA TRP A 863 -23.98 -14.37 -1.83
C TRP A 863 -24.11 -15.91 -1.85
N MET A 864 -23.10 -16.62 -2.36
CA MET A 864 -23.06 -18.09 -2.50
C MET A 864 -22.13 -18.77 -1.49
N LYS A 865 -21.82 -18.14 -0.35
CA LYS A 865 -20.89 -18.71 0.64
C LYS A 865 -21.30 -20.12 1.15
N ASP A 866 -22.61 -20.39 1.20
CA ASP A 866 -23.20 -21.71 1.53
C ASP A 866 -22.93 -22.80 0.45
N TYR A 867 -22.33 -22.45 -0.69
CA TYR A 867 -22.12 -23.33 -1.85
C TYR A 867 -20.63 -23.38 -2.25
N LEU A 868 -19.75 -23.09 -1.30
CA LEU A 868 -18.31 -23.12 -1.53
C LEU A 868 -17.71 -24.48 -1.10
N GLN A 869 -16.59 -24.82 -1.72
CA GLN A 869 -15.69 -25.88 -1.30
C GLN A 869 -14.29 -25.30 -1.21
N LEU A 870 -13.61 -25.51 -0.09
CA LEU A 870 -12.23 -25.08 0.08
C LEU A 870 -11.30 -26.08 -0.62
N ASP A 871 -10.60 -25.62 -1.66
CA ASP A 871 -9.54 -26.35 -2.36
C ASP A 871 -8.24 -25.56 -2.19
N GLY A 872 -7.28 -26.12 -1.47
CA GLY A 872 -6.04 -25.46 -1.05
C GLY A 872 -6.24 -24.11 -0.33
N ILE A 873 -6.06 -23.00 -1.04
CA ILE A 873 -6.25 -21.63 -0.51
C ILE A 873 -7.32 -20.81 -1.23
N VAL A 874 -8.12 -21.45 -2.07
CA VAL A 874 -9.21 -20.83 -2.83
C VAL A 874 -10.53 -21.55 -2.59
N TYR A 875 -11.62 -20.84 -2.79
CA TYR A 875 -12.97 -21.36 -2.60
C TYR A 875 -13.61 -21.64 -3.97
N LYS A 876 -13.81 -22.92 -4.28
CA LYS A 876 -14.52 -23.41 -5.47
C LYS A 876 -16.03 -23.26 -5.27
N LEU A 877 -16.74 -22.75 -6.27
CA LEU A 877 -18.20 -22.81 -6.31
C LEU A 877 -18.66 -24.22 -6.70
N VAL A 878 -19.46 -24.85 -5.84
CA VAL A 878 -20.04 -26.18 -6.06
C VAL A 878 -21.54 -26.18 -5.76
N PRO A 879 -22.39 -26.89 -6.52
CA PRO A 879 -23.84 -26.92 -6.29
C PRO A 879 -24.21 -27.89 -5.15
N ILE A 880 -23.54 -27.78 -4.01
CA ILE A 880 -23.79 -28.56 -2.81
C ILE A 880 -23.95 -27.59 -1.66
N ARG A 881 -25.12 -27.62 -1.02
CA ARG A 881 -25.42 -26.71 0.08
C ARG A 881 -24.74 -27.17 1.37
N THR A 882 -23.82 -26.36 1.85
CA THR A 882 -23.10 -26.51 3.12
C THR A 882 -23.29 -25.23 3.92
N PRO A 883 -24.31 -25.18 4.82
CA PRO A 883 -24.60 -23.98 5.59
C PRO A 883 -23.39 -23.55 6.42
N ILE A 884 -23.08 -22.25 6.41
CA ILE A 884 -22.04 -21.70 7.28
C ILE A 884 -22.48 -21.79 8.75
N ASP A 885 -21.58 -22.24 9.63
CA ASP A 885 -21.84 -22.19 11.05
C ASP A 885 -21.86 -20.74 11.53
N ARG A 886 -22.98 -20.31 12.12
CA ARG A 886 -23.14 -18.96 12.69
C ARG A 886 -22.16 -18.69 13.83
N ARG A 887 -21.63 -19.74 14.48
CA ARG A 887 -20.62 -19.63 15.53
C ARG A 887 -19.22 -19.41 14.97
N ASN A 888 -18.96 -19.92 13.76
CA ASN A 888 -17.70 -19.71 13.06
C ASN A 888 -17.95 -19.28 11.61
N PRO A 889 -18.39 -18.02 11.40
CA PRO A 889 -18.75 -17.53 10.07
C PRO A 889 -17.56 -17.43 9.10
N PHE A 890 -16.33 -17.59 9.60
CA PHE A 890 -15.10 -17.55 8.83
C PHE A 890 -14.80 -18.88 8.12
N ASP A 891 -15.34 -20.00 8.64
CA ASP A 891 -15.20 -21.31 8.05
C ASP A 891 -16.24 -21.51 6.93
N MET A 892 -15.90 -20.94 5.76
CA MET A 892 -16.75 -21.03 4.59
C MET A 892 -16.50 -22.34 3.82
N GLY A 893 -17.59 -22.89 3.29
CA GLY A 893 -17.58 -24.03 2.38
C GLY A 893 -17.24 -25.39 3.01
N ARG A 894 -17.54 -26.45 2.27
CA ARG A 894 -17.16 -27.82 2.62
C ARG A 894 -15.69 -28.12 2.31
N ILE A 895 -15.21 -29.28 2.76
CA ILE A 895 -13.89 -29.81 2.42
C ILE A 895 -14.09 -31.17 1.72
N ASP A 896 -13.48 -31.32 0.54
CA ASP A 896 -13.20 -32.62 -0.06
C ASP A 896 -11.81 -33.05 0.44
N THR A 897 -11.78 -33.92 1.45
CA THR A 897 -10.54 -34.21 2.19
C THR A 897 -9.48 -34.88 1.33
N ASP A 898 -9.86 -35.71 0.35
CA ASP A 898 -8.90 -36.40 -0.51
C ASP A 898 -8.30 -35.43 -1.54
N LYS A 899 -9.13 -34.61 -2.19
CA LYS A 899 -8.65 -33.57 -3.12
C LYS A 899 -7.79 -32.52 -2.42
N MET A 900 -8.27 -31.99 -1.30
CA MET A 900 -7.58 -30.96 -0.51
C MET A 900 -6.22 -31.48 -0.02
N TYR A 901 -6.16 -32.71 0.50
CA TYR A 901 -4.92 -33.34 0.93
C TYR A 901 -3.92 -33.44 -0.24
N ASP A 902 -4.37 -33.91 -1.40
CA ASP A 902 -3.50 -34.05 -2.59
C ASP A 902 -2.97 -32.71 -3.10
N ILE A 903 -3.74 -31.61 -3.00
CA ILE A 903 -3.30 -30.26 -3.35
C ILE A 903 -2.23 -29.79 -2.36
N VAL A 904 -2.56 -29.80 -1.06
CA VAL A 904 -1.72 -29.28 0.01
C VAL A 904 -0.36 -30.00 0.07
N MET A 905 -0.36 -31.32 -0.05
CA MET A 905 0.88 -32.11 0.00
C MET A 905 1.79 -31.90 -1.22
N LYS A 906 1.29 -31.27 -2.30
CA LYS A 906 2.06 -30.94 -3.51
C LYS A 906 2.53 -29.49 -3.57
N TRP A 907 2.10 -28.63 -2.64
CA TRP A 907 2.49 -27.22 -2.65
C TRP A 907 4.00 -27.03 -2.62
N ASP A 908 4.47 -26.10 -3.44
CA ASP A 908 5.82 -25.56 -3.35
C ASP A 908 5.86 -24.49 -2.26
N TRP A 909 6.41 -24.84 -1.10
CA TRP A 909 6.58 -23.93 0.03
C TRP A 909 7.81 -23.02 -0.10
N GLY A 910 8.59 -23.16 -1.17
CA GLY A 910 9.89 -22.53 -1.31
C GLY A 910 10.74 -22.82 -0.06
N ASN A 911 11.14 -21.75 0.63
CA ASN A 911 11.86 -21.84 1.90
C ASN A 911 11.15 -21.13 3.06
N SER A 912 9.81 -21.13 3.05
CA SER A 912 8.95 -20.48 4.04
C SER A 912 9.30 -20.83 5.49
N GLY A 913 9.66 -22.08 5.80
CA GLY A 913 10.04 -22.51 7.16
C GLY A 913 11.51 -22.24 7.54
N SER A 914 12.34 -21.68 6.64
CA SER A 914 13.78 -21.58 6.85
C SER A 914 14.17 -20.50 7.86
N PRO A 915 15.08 -20.77 8.83
CA PRO A 915 15.62 -19.74 9.72
C PRO A 915 16.50 -18.71 9.01
N ASP A 916 16.96 -19.02 7.79
CA ASP A 916 17.92 -18.22 7.05
C ASP A 916 17.28 -17.02 6.32
N ILE A 917 15.94 -16.94 6.28
CA ILE A 917 15.24 -15.78 5.72
C ILE A 917 14.72 -14.86 6.83
N TYR A 918 14.38 -13.64 6.44
CA TYR A 918 13.56 -12.76 7.26
C TYR A 918 12.09 -12.96 6.88
N HIS A 919 11.32 -13.55 7.80
CA HIS A 919 9.86 -13.63 7.72
C HIS A 919 9.30 -12.26 8.02
N ASP A 920 9.15 -11.41 7.01
CA ASP A 920 8.52 -10.10 7.16
C ASP A 920 7.02 -10.19 7.46
N THR A 921 6.40 -9.07 7.83
CA THR A 921 4.97 -8.97 8.14
C THR A 921 4.09 -9.60 7.06
N GLU A 922 4.42 -9.45 5.78
CA GLU A 922 3.64 -10.02 4.69
C GLU A 922 3.77 -11.55 4.60
N THR A 923 4.97 -12.09 4.79
CA THR A 923 5.17 -13.54 4.90
C THR A 923 4.37 -14.13 6.06
N ARG A 924 4.38 -13.48 7.23
CA ARG A 924 3.64 -13.94 8.42
C ARG A 924 2.13 -13.84 8.20
N ARG A 925 1.65 -12.70 7.67
CA ARG A 925 0.22 -12.44 7.42
C ARG A 925 -0.39 -13.43 6.44
N ASN A 926 0.31 -13.74 5.35
CA ASN A 926 -0.18 -14.74 4.39
C ASN A 926 -0.22 -16.16 4.98
N GLY A 927 0.63 -16.45 5.96
CA GLY A 927 0.61 -17.71 6.72
C GLY A 927 -0.69 -17.97 7.50
N ILE A 928 -1.49 -16.92 7.80
CA ILE A 928 -2.80 -17.05 8.48
C ILE A 928 -3.73 -17.98 7.70
N SER A 929 -3.90 -17.71 6.41
CA SER A 929 -4.79 -18.48 5.53
C SER A 929 -4.30 -19.92 5.40
N TYR A 930 -2.99 -20.14 5.27
CA TYR A 930 -2.43 -21.48 5.12
C TYR A 930 -2.66 -22.29 6.39
N ARG A 931 -2.29 -21.75 7.55
CA ARG A 931 -2.41 -22.44 8.84
C ARG A 931 -3.86 -22.77 9.17
N SER A 932 -4.78 -21.83 8.95
CA SER A 932 -6.21 -22.06 9.16
C SER A 932 -6.74 -23.17 8.26
N ASN A 933 -6.41 -23.14 6.97
CA ASN A 933 -6.90 -24.14 6.02
C ASN A 933 -6.33 -25.54 6.29
N LEU A 934 -5.07 -25.65 6.73
CA LEU A 934 -4.47 -26.91 7.16
C LEU A 934 -5.14 -27.47 8.40
N ALA A 935 -5.44 -26.63 9.40
CA ALA A 935 -6.17 -27.03 10.59
C ALA A 935 -7.56 -27.59 10.24
N ARG A 936 -8.32 -26.87 9.41
CA ARG A 936 -9.65 -27.32 8.96
C ARG A 936 -9.60 -28.64 8.19
N LEU A 937 -8.58 -28.85 7.35
CA LEU A 937 -8.36 -30.13 6.66
C LEU A 937 -8.05 -31.26 7.65
N ALA A 938 -7.16 -31.02 8.62
CA ALA A 938 -6.81 -32.02 9.63
C ALA A 938 -8.03 -32.44 10.46
N GLU A 939 -8.84 -31.48 10.91
CA GLU A 939 -10.09 -31.72 11.63
C GLU A 939 -11.06 -32.57 10.79
N ALA A 940 -11.27 -32.21 9.52
CA ALA A 940 -12.12 -32.99 8.62
C ALA A 940 -11.61 -34.44 8.43
N LEU A 941 -10.29 -34.63 8.29
CA LEU A 941 -9.67 -35.96 8.18
C LEU A 941 -9.82 -36.78 9.48
N ILE A 942 -9.72 -36.15 10.65
CA ILE A 942 -9.94 -36.79 11.95
C ILE A 942 -11.39 -37.27 12.06
N ASN A 943 -12.35 -36.40 11.71
CA ASN A 943 -13.78 -36.72 11.72
C ASN A 943 -14.15 -37.87 10.77
N GLU A 944 -13.42 -38.03 9.66
CA GLU A 944 -13.55 -39.16 8.74
C GLU A 944 -12.78 -40.43 9.18
N GLY A 945 -12.00 -40.37 10.25
CA GLY A 945 -11.16 -41.47 10.74
C GLY A 945 -9.88 -41.70 9.91
N LYS A 946 -9.49 -40.75 9.05
CA LYS A 946 -8.26 -40.78 8.22
C LYS A 946 -7.05 -40.25 8.99
N THR A 947 -6.73 -40.89 10.12
CA THR A 947 -5.77 -40.40 11.13
C THR A 947 -4.35 -40.17 10.61
N GLU A 948 -3.83 -41.06 9.74
CA GLU A 948 -2.47 -40.90 9.17
C GLU A 948 -2.37 -39.65 8.29
N LYS A 949 -3.39 -39.38 7.46
CA LYS A 949 -3.44 -38.17 6.64
C LYS A 949 -3.55 -36.92 7.51
N ALA A 950 -4.36 -36.95 8.56
CA ALA A 950 -4.48 -35.83 9.49
C ALA A 950 -3.14 -35.52 10.18
N GLU A 951 -2.43 -36.53 10.68
CA GLU A 951 -1.10 -36.35 11.30
C GLU A 951 -0.12 -35.71 10.30
N ASN A 952 -0.10 -36.17 9.04
CA ASN A 952 0.77 -35.59 8.01
C ASN A 952 0.48 -34.10 7.73
N VAL A 953 -0.79 -33.69 7.73
CA VAL A 953 -1.19 -32.29 7.51
C VAL A 953 -0.77 -31.41 8.68
N LEU A 954 -0.97 -31.86 9.92
CA LEU A 954 -0.52 -31.15 11.11
C LEU A 954 1.00 -31.00 11.12
N ASP A 955 1.72 -32.11 10.85
CA ASP A 955 3.19 -32.13 10.78
C ASP A 955 3.70 -31.17 9.70
N LEU A 956 3.06 -31.14 8.52
CA LEU A 956 3.41 -30.21 7.45
C LEU A 956 3.26 -28.75 7.88
N GLY A 957 2.14 -28.41 8.53
CA GLY A 957 1.89 -27.05 9.03
C GLY A 957 2.97 -26.60 10.02
N MET A 958 3.41 -27.48 10.91
CA MET A 958 4.46 -27.17 11.89
C MET A 958 5.86 -27.13 11.28
N GLU A 959 6.15 -27.97 10.28
CA GLU A 959 7.42 -27.96 9.56
C GLU A 959 7.58 -26.66 8.75
N LYS A 960 6.52 -26.26 8.03
CA LYS A 960 6.59 -25.12 7.10
C LYS A 960 6.29 -23.77 7.75
N MET A 961 5.53 -23.77 8.84
CA MET A 961 5.17 -22.56 9.60
C MET A 961 5.38 -22.77 11.11
N PRO A 962 6.63 -22.96 11.55
CA PRO A 962 6.94 -23.20 12.96
C PRO A 962 6.52 -22.00 13.84
N VAL A 963 6.18 -22.28 15.11
CA VAL A 963 5.70 -21.29 16.09
C VAL A 963 6.63 -20.07 16.16
N LYS A 964 7.94 -20.31 16.14
CA LYS A 964 8.98 -19.29 16.30
C LYS A 964 8.92 -18.12 15.32
N TYR A 965 8.42 -18.29 14.10
CA TYR A 965 8.58 -17.29 13.02
C TYR A 965 7.29 -16.66 12.51
N PHE A 966 6.13 -17.30 12.72
CA PHE A 966 4.89 -16.95 12.04
C PHE A 966 3.86 -16.24 12.92
N GLU A 967 4.12 -16.07 14.22
CA GLU A 967 3.23 -15.37 15.15
C GLU A 967 1.79 -15.95 15.10
N TYR A 968 0.75 -15.10 15.27
CA TYR A 968 -0.68 -15.44 15.22
C TYR A 968 -1.03 -16.73 15.98
N TYR A 969 -0.61 -16.81 17.24
CA TYR A 969 -0.57 -18.04 18.03
C TYR A 969 -1.92 -18.69 18.32
N SER A 970 -3.02 -17.92 18.29
CA SER A 970 -4.37 -18.48 18.42
C SER A 970 -4.72 -19.47 17.30
N LEU A 971 -4.04 -19.39 16.15
CA LEU A 971 -4.24 -20.32 15.03
C LEU A 971 -3.56 -21.69 15.26
N LEU A 972 -2.82 -21.86 16.36
CA LEU A 972 -2.18 -23.13 16.73
C LEU A 972 -3.03 -23.97 17.70
N GLU A 973 -4.11 -23.40 18.26
CA GLU A 973 -5.03 -24.15 19.13
C GLU A 973 -5.59 -25.40 18.44
N PRO A 974 -6.05 -25.34 17.17
CA PRO A 974 -6.51 -26.53 16.44
C PRO A 974 -5.42 -27.58 16.22
N PHE A 975 -4.14 -27.17 16.14
CA PHE A 975 -3.03 -28.12 15.98
C PHE A 975 -2.77 -28.87 17.29
N ILE A 976 -2.80 -28.16 18.43
CA ILE A 976 -2.68 -28.79 19.76
C ILE A 976 -3.82 -29.79 19.96
N LEU A 977 -5.06 -29.36 19.70
CA LEU A 977 -6.24 -30.22 19.81
C LEU A 977 -6.14 -31.43 18.88
N GLY A 978 -5.83 -31.22 17.60
CA GLY A 978 -5.74 -32.28 16.60
C GLY A 978 -4.71 -33.36 16.97
N TYR A 979 -3.55 -33.00 17.53
CA TYR A 979 -2.60 -34.00 18.01
C TYR A 979 -3.09 -34.79 19.22
N TYR A 980 -3.86 -34.18 20.13
CA TYR A 980 -4.49 -34.92 21.23
C TYR A 980 -5.55 -35.90 20.72
N GLU A 981 -6.41 -35.47 19.78
CA GLU A 981 -7.44 -36.32 19.16
C GLU A 981 -6.83 -37.50 18.39
N LEU A 982 -5.61 -37.34 17.88
CA LEU A 982 -4.83 -38.41 17.22
C LEU A 982 -4.02 -39.28 18.19
N GLU A 983 -4.20 -39.12 19.50
CA GLU A 983 -3.45 -39.83 20.55
C GLU A 983 -1.93 -39.58 20.49
N LYS A 984 -1.51 -38.35 20.15
CA LYS A 984 -0.10 -37.89 20.07
C LYS A 984 0.23 -36.80 21.11
N PRO A 985 0.09 -37.08 22.42
CA PRO A 985 0.26 -36.06 23.46
C PRO A 985 1.65 -35.42 23.48
N GLU A 986 2.71 -36.13 23.10
CA GLU A 986 4.06 -35.56 23.05
C GLU A 986 4.18 -34.40 22.03
N LYS A 987 3.55 -34.53 20.87
CA LYS A 987 3.53 -33.47 19.84
C LYS A 987 2.63 -32.31 20.28
N ALA A 988 1.47 -32.61 20.85
CA ALA A 988 0.56 -31.60 21.38
C ALA A 988 1.21 -30.74 22.48
N ARG A 989 1.89 -31.39 23.43
CA ARG A 989 2.63 -30.73 24.53
C ARG A 989 3.75 -29.84 24.00
N ALA A 990 4.51 -30.28 23.00
CA ALA A 990 5.59 -29.47 22.43
C ALA A 990 5.08 -28.12 21.89
N ILE A 991 3.95 -28.12 21.19
CA ILE A 991 3.33 -26.89 20.68
C ILE A 991 2.71 -26.08 21.82
N TYR A 992 2.01 -26.73 22.75
CA TYR A 992 1.43 -26.09 23.93
C TYR A 992 2.49 -25.35 24.74
N GLU A 993 3.64 -25.97 25.01
CA GLU A 993 4.75 -25.37 25.76
C GLU A 993 5.32 -24.13 25.03
N GLU A 994 5.55 -24.22 23.71
CA GLU A 994 6.03 -23.09 22.93
C GLU A 994 5.02 -21.93 22.90
N VAL A 995 3.73 -22.22 22.77
CA VAL A 995 2.67 -21.19 22.68
C VAL A 995 2.34 -20.58 24.05
N SER A 996 2.22 -21.39 25.09
CA SER A 996 1.99 -20.92 26.46
C SER A 996 3.10 -19.97 26.89
N GLN A 997 4.36 -20.28 26.58
CA GLN A 997 5.48 -19.38 26.82
C GLN A 997 5.28 -18.00 26.18
N LYS A 998 4.73 -17.91 24.96
CA LYS A 998 4.46 -16.62 24.29
C LYS A 998 3.43 -15.79 25.06
N TYR A 999 2.34 -16.41 25.49
CA TYR A 999 1.33 -15.71 26.28
C TYR A 999 1.84 -15.30 27.65
N GLN A 1000 2.59 -16.18 28.33
CA GLN A 1000 3.25 -15.88 29.60
C GLN A 1000 4.21 -14.69 29.48
N GLU A 1001 5.02 -14.64 28.42
CA GLU A 1001 5.92 -13.51 28.14
C GLU A 1001 5.15 -12.20 27.92
N ASN A 1002 4.05 -12.24 27.16
CA ASN A 1002 3.18 -11.07 26.95
C ASN A 1002 2.58 -10.58 28.26
N LEU A 1003 1.99 -11.48 29.07
CA LEU A 1003 1.40 -11.14 30.36
C LEU A 1003 2.46 -10.59 31.33
N LEU A 1004 3.67 -11.16 31.36
CA LEU A 1004 4.75 -10.63 32.18
C LEU A 1004 5.18 -9.22 31.71
N PHE A 1005 5.27 -8.99 30.40
CA PHE A 1005 5.57 -7.68 29.83
C PHE A 1005 4.54 -6.63 30.25
N TYR A 1006 3.25 -6.91 30.05
CA TYR A 1006 2.17 -5.99 30.41
C TYR A 1006 2.10 -5.73 31.92
N SER A 1007 2.36 -6.75 32.76
CA SER A 1007 2.35 -6.60 34.22
C SER A 1007 3.41 -5.60 34.72
N GLY A 1008 4.50 -5.42 33.96
CA GLY A 1008 5.55 -4.45 34.26
C GLY A 1008 5.19 -3.01 33.93
N MET A 1009 4.08 -2.77 33.21
CA MET A 1009 3.63 -1.44 32.84
C MET A 1009 2.88 -0.73 33.97
N LYS A 1010 2.78 0.59 33.89
CA LYS A 1010 1.91 1.37 34.79
C LYS A 1010 0.44 0.99 34.56
N ILE A 1011 -0.32 0.83 35.64
CA ILE A 1011 -1.76 0.48 35.60
C ILE A 1011 -2.56 1.32 34.58
N LYS A 1012 -2.31 2.64 34.50
CA LYS A 1012 -2.98 3.50 33.51
C LYS A 1012 -2.75 3.04 32.05
N ARG A 1013 -1.54 2.59 31.71
CA ARG A 1013 -1.23 2.06 30.37
C ARG A 1013 -1.79 0.64 30.17
N GLN A 1014 -1.88 -0.15 31.24
CA GLN A 1014 -2.56 -1.44 31.18
C GLN A 1014 -4.03 -1.25 30.80
N TYR A 1015 -4.74 -0.27 31.40
CA TYR A 1015 -6.12 0.04 31.00
C TYR A 1015 -6.26 0.50 29.54
N SER A 1016 -5.28 1.23 28.98
CA SER A 1016 -5.32 1.59 27.54
C SER A 1016 -5.00 0.42 26.61
N LEU A 1017 -4.49 -0.69 27.14
CA LEU A 1017 -4.20 -1.93 26.42
C LEU A 1017 -5.06 -3.08 26.96
N ALA A 1018 -6.20 -2.78 27.59
CA ALA A 1018 -7.01 -3.78 28.26
C ALA A 1018 -7.44 -4.89 27.31
N ASP A 1019 -7.87 -4.55 26.10
CA ASP A 1019 -8.32 -5.51 25.08
C ASP A 1019 -7.19 -6.47 24.69
N GLU A 1020 -5.97 -5.98 24.50
CA GLU A 1020 -4.80 -6.81 24.20
C GLU A 1020 -4.44 -7.73 25.37
N ILE A 1021 -4.46 -7.22 26.60
CA ILE A 1021 -4.14 -8.00 27.80
C ILE A 1021 -5.20 -9.10 28.01
N ILE A 1022 -6.48 -8.75 27.96
CA ILE A 1022 -7.61 -9.68 28.12
C ILE A 1022 -7.59 -10.73 27.02
N SER A 1023 -7.37 -10.33 25.76
CA SER A 1023 -7.25 -11.26 24.64
C SER A 1023 -6.10 -12.26 24.83
N ASN A 1024 -4.93 -11.83 25.32
CA ASN A 1024 -3.83 -12.73 25.66
C ASN A 1024 -4.20 -13.69 26.82
N MET A 1025 -4.92 -13.21 27.84
CA MET A 1025 -5.37 -14.06 28.95
C MET A 1025 -6.36 -15.13 28.49
N GLU A 1026 -7.37 -14.76 27.71
CA GLU A 1026 -8.38 -15.71 27.21
C GLU A 1026 -7.79 -16.71 26.21
N ARG A 1027 -6.86 -16.30 25.35
CA ARG A 1027 -6.16 -17.22 24.46
C ARG A 1027 -5.23 -18.19 25.19
N TYR A 1028 -4.56 -17.74 26.26
CA TYR A 1028 -3.79 -18.65 27.11
C TYR A 1028 -4.71 -19.63 27.84
N ARG A 1029 -5.85 -19.14 28.36
CA ARG A 1029 -6.86 -19.99 28.98
C ARG A 1029 -7.36 -21.07 28.03
N SER A 1030 -7.63 -20.73 26.76
CA SER A 1030 -8.13 -21.67 25.75
C SER A 1030 -7.22 -22.91 25.63
N ILE A 1031 -5.90 -22.72 25.52
CA ILE A 1031 -4.97 -23.85 25.41
C ILE A 1031 -4.80 -24.63 26.73
N VAL A 1032 -4.94 -23.97 27.88
CA VAL A 1032 -4.93 -24.63 29.19
C VAL A 1032 -6.16 -25.52 29.34
N ASP A 1033 -7.33 -25.04 28.92
CA ASP A 1033 -8.57 -25.81 28.95
C ASP A 1033 -8.47 -27.06 28.05
N ILE A 1034 -7.80 -26.97 26.89
CA ILE A 1034 -7.47 -28.15 26.06
C ILE A 1034 -6.61 -29.15 26.85
N ALA A 1035 -5.54 -28.70 27.51
CA ALA A 1035 -4.67 -29.58 28.30
C ALA A 1035 -5.40 -30.23 29.49
N ILE A 1036 -6.33 -29.52 30.14
CA ILE A 1036 -7.15 -30.07 31.24
C ILE A 1036 -8.07 -31.19 30.74
N VAL A 1037 -8.66 -31.02 29.54
CA VAL A 1037 -9.65 -31.96 28.99
C VAL A 1037 -8.98 -33.20 28.38
N TYR A 1038 -7.88 -33.02 27.64
CA TYR A 1038 -7.31 -34.05 26.79
C TYR A 1038 -6.01 -34.67 27.31
N ASP A 1039 -5.29 -34.00 28.22
CA ASP A 1039 -4.05 -34.52 28.79
C ASP A 1039 -4.27 -35.18 30.17
N THR A 1040 -3.20 -35.65 30.79
CA THR A 1040 -3.20 -36.21 32.14
C THR A 1040 -3.64 -35.16 33.16
N GLU A 1041 -4.41 -35.60 34.15
CA GLU A 1041 -4.89 -34.75 35.25
C GLU A 1041 -3.76 -33.99 35.97
N GLU A 1042 -2.58 -34.61 36.09
CA GLU A 1042 -1.38 -34.00 36.67
C GLU A 1042 -0.90 -32.81 35.84
N PHE A 1043 -0.75 -32.99 34.52
CA PHE A 1043 -0.32 -31.93 33.61
C PHE A 1043 -1.34 -30.79 33.56
N GLY A 1044 -2.63 -31.09 33.34
CA GLY A 1044 -3.68 -30.07 33.29
C GLY A 1044 -3.78 -29.24 34.58
N LYS A 1045 -3.64 -29.88 35.76
CA LYS A 1045 -3.64 -29.15 37.06
C LYS A 1045 -2.41 -28.28 37.24
N GLN A 1046 -1.24 -28.76 36.81
CA GLN A 1046 0.00 -27.98 36.87
C GLN A 1046 -0.15 -26.70 36.04
N GLU A 1047 -0.55 -26.85 34.79
CA GLU A 1047 -0.71 -25.75 33.84
C GLU A 1047 -1.81 -24.75 34.26
N ALA A 1048 -2.94 -25.26 34.78
CA ALA A 1048 -3.97 -24.41 35.36
C ALA A 1048 -3.47 -23.59 36.55
N THR A 1049 -2.60 -24.17 37.39
CA THR A 1049 -2.00 -23.46 38.53
C THR A 1049 -1.07 -22.36 38.05
N GLU A 1050 -0.25 -22.66 37.04
CA GLU A 1050 0.68 -21.69 36.44
C GLU A 1050 -0.07 -20.52 35.79
N PHE A 1051 -1.09 -20.80 34.97
CA PHE A 1051 -1.97 -19.78 34.40
C PHE A 1051 -2.61 -18.87 35.47
N ASN A 1052 -3.12 -19.46 36.56
CA ASN A 1052 -3.71 -18.69 37.65
C ASN A 1052 -2.69 -17.75 38.34
N ASP A 1053 -1.40 -18.12 38.39
CA ASP A 1053 -0.36 -17.24 38.92
C ASP A 1053 -0.12 -16.01 38.03
N TYR A 1054 -0.26 -16.14 36.71
CA TYR A 1054 -0.24 -14.99 35.79
C TYR A 1054 -1.49 -14.11 35.91
N LEU A 1055 -2.69 -14.68 36.07
CA LEU A 1055 -3.92 -13.90 36.30
C LEU A 1055 -3.83 -13.01 37.55
N LYS A 1056 -3.12 -13.47 38.60
CA LYS A 1056 -2.93 -12.69 39.82
C LYS A 1056 -2.18 -11.37 39.58
N LEU A 1057 -1.42 -11.24 38.49
CA LEU A 1057 -0.73 -9.98 38.13
C LEU A 1057 -1.72 -8.88 37.72
N PHE A 1058 -2.94 -9.25 37.34
CA PHE A 1058 -3.95 -8.38 36.71
C PHE A 1058 -5.23 -8.23 37.54
N ARG A 1059 -5.17 -8.47 38.86
CA ARG A 1059 -6.34 -8.41 39.78
C ARG A 1059 -7.18 -7.13 39.70
N HIS A 1060 -6.62 -6.02 39.23
CA HIS A 1060 -7.33 -4.73 39.12
C HIS A 1060 -8.29 -4.64 37.92
N PHE A 1061 -8.26 -5.60 36.99
CA PHE A 1061 -9.29 -5.73 35.94
C PHE A 1061 -10.56 -6.43 36.45
N TYR A 1062 -10.50 -7.10 37.61
CA TYR A 1062 -11.60 -7.89 38.15
C TYR A 1062 -12.14 -7.26 39.44
N ALA A 1063 -13.46 -7.32 39.63
CA ALA A 1063 -14.07 -6.91 40.90
C ALA A 1063 -14.15 -8.09 41.89
N GLU A 1064 -14.02 -7.84 43.20
CA GLU A 1064 -14.06 -8.89 44.26
C GLU A 1064 -15.33 -9.79 44.22
N ASN A 1065 -16.37 -9.33 43.53
CA ASN A 1065 -17.69 -9.96 43.38
C ASN A 1065 -17.91 -10.70 42.05
N GLU A 1066 -16.95 -10.71 41.11
CA GLU A 1066 -17.07 -11.38 39.81
C GLU A 1066 -16.78 -12.89 39.85
N GLY A 1067 -16.55 -13.47 41.04
CA GLY A 1067 -16.46 -14.93 41.22
C GLY A 1067 -15.19 -15.59 40.67
N ILE A 1068 -14.32 -14.84 39.99
CA ILE A 1068 -12.95 -15.22 39.66
C ILE A 1068 -12.09 -14.93 40.90
N ASP A 1069 -12.10 -15.86 41.86
CA ASP A 1069 -11.18 -15.83 42.98
C ASP A 1069 -9.95 -16.68 42.62
N PRO A 1070 -8.80 -16.08 42.22
CA PRO A 1070 -7.60 -16.80 41.85
C PRO A 1070 -6.94 -17.55 43.03
N ASP A 1071 -7.45 -17.37 44.25
CA ASP A 1071 -7.04 -18.09 45.45
C ASP A 1071 -7.99 -19.27 45.78
N LYS A 1072 -9.06 -19.46 44.99
CA LYS A 1072 -9.99 -20.59 45.11
C LYS A 1072 -9.39 -21.83 44.45
N LYS A 1073 -8.98 -22.80 45.28
CA LYS A 1073 -8.47 -24.10 44.82
C LYS A 1073 -9.47 -24.77 43.86
N PRO A 1074 -9.01 -25.46 42.79
CA PRO A 1074 -9.90 -26.22 41.92
C PRO A 1074 -10.69 -27.20 42.78
N ALA A 1075 -12.02 -27.20 42.62
CA ALA A 1075 -12.90 -28.08 43.36
C ALA A 1075 -12.49 -29.52 43.04
N THR A 1076 -11.99 -30.25 44.04
CA THR A 1076 -11.88 -31.70 43.99
C THR A 1076 -13.27 -32.27 43.78
N GLU A 1077 -13.42 -33.11 42.76
CA GLU A 1077 -14.64 -33.83 42.42
C GLU A 1077 -15.35 -34.36 43.67
N ASP A 1078 -16.58 -33.91 43.89
CA ASP A 1078 -17.57 -34.70 44.62
C ASP A 1078 -18.50 -35.30 43.57
N SER A 1079 -18.29 -36.59 43.33
CA SER A 1079 -19.13 -37.44 42.49
C SER A 1079 -20.54 -37.55 43.09
N SER A 1080 -21.46 -36.67 42.72
CA SER A 1080 -22.90 -36.99 42.68
C SER A 1080 -23.75 -35.85 42.09
N GLY A 1081 -24.44 -36.14 40.98
CA GLY A 1081 -25.72 -35.49 40.66
C GLY A 1081 -25.73 -34.53 39.47
N LEU A 1082 -25.57 -35.05 38.25
CA LEU A 1082 -26.14 -34.40 37.05
C LEU A 1082 -27.68 -34.46 37.16
N GLN A 1083 -28.31 -33.39 37.65
CA GLN A 1083 -29.73 -33.13 37.42
C GLN A 1083 -29.89 -32.18 36.24
N THR A 1084 -30.49 -32.73 35.19
CA THR A 1084 -31.04 -32.04 34.03
C THR A 1084 -32.08 -31.01 34.46
N ASN A 1085 -31.83 -29.72 34.25
CA ASN A 1085 -32.87 -28.70 34.32
C ASN A 1085 -33.30 -28.34 32.90
N GLY A 1086 -34.55 -28.71 32.60
CA GLY A 1086 -35.23 -28.46 31.36
C GLY A 1086 -35.56 -26.98 31.16
N ILE A 1087 -35.61 -26.62 29.89
CA ILE A 1087 -36.10 -25.36 29.36
C ILE A 1087 -37.61 -25.30 29.62
N SER A 1088 -38.06 -24.32 30.39
CA SER A 1088 -39.49 -23.96 30.45
C SER A 1088 -39.73 -22.77 29.52
N GLU A 1089 -40.62 -22.98 28.55
CA GLU A 1089 -41.32 -21.94 27.80
C GLU A 1089 -41.97 -20.94 28.76
N ASP A 1090 -41.81 -19.65 28.50
CA ASP A 1090 -42.83 -18.68 28.89
C ASP A 1090 -43.00 -17.61 27.81
N THR A 1091 -44.20 -17.63 27.25
CA THR A 1091 -44.75 -16.70 26.27
C THR A 1091 -45.38 -15.52 26.99
N SER A 1092 -45.02 -14.29 26.64
CA SER A 1092 -45.97 -13.17 26.79
C SER A 1092 -45.65 -12.04 25.80
N GLU A 1093 -46.57 -11.88 24.85
CA GLU A 1093 -46.81 -10.66 24.07
C GLU A 1093 -46.92 -9.43 24.98
N THR A 1094 -46.42 -8.27 24.53
CA THR A 1094 -47.21 -7.02 24.51
C THR A 1094 -46.58 -5.97 23.59
N ASP A 1095 -47.49 -5.29 22.90
CA ASP A 1095 -47.35 -4.26 21.87
C ASP A 1095 -46.56 -2.98 22.22
N LEU A 1096 -45.79 -2.51 21.22
CA LEU A 1096 -45.68 -1.15 20.62
C LEU A 1096 -45.46 0.12 21.49
N PRO A 1097 -44.95 1.24 20.93
CA PRO A 1097 -44.62 1.53 19.52
C PRO A 1097 -43.14 1.78 19.20
#